data_AF-A0A2N2M8P7-F1
#
_entry.id   AF-A0A2N2M8P7-F1
#
_cell.length_a   1.000
_cell.length_b   1.000
_cell.length_c   1.000
_cell.angle_alpha   90.00
_cell.angle_beta   90.00
_cell.angle_gamma   90.00
#
_symmetry.space_group_name_H-M   'P 1'
#
loop_
_entity.id
_entity.type
_entity.pdbx_description
1 polymer ?
#
loop_
_entity_poly.entity_id
_entity_poly.type
_entity_poly.pdbx_seq_one_letter_code
_entity_poly.pdbx_strand_id
1 'polypeptide(L)'
;MDNSADQDHPENNLSSSVNLFRKLHNKFGQPFLLTWEGIVYFFVYLAAILTRLLGLGSRVMSHDESLHVFYSWLITTGGGYIHSPMMHGPFLFESTALINFLFGANDLASRLVPALMGILIVILIPQLLKPWIGRIGAIVGSLLFLVSPYMLYYSRYIRHDIMVIAWMLLAVFAILGYLFNRKEKYLVIFVAALALMFSTMEITFIYLAVFAGFLIMRMFFIHGWHWKAIKSSAEFDLLILMVTLGAFFSSTILLPILNPFFIKITGTPFVDIAVLASQGTEWIKGANGIRLFGLLGGFTILSAGIGFAWGKTRWLKLTGLFLAICIPLFSSFFTNPAGLASGFIGSLGYWLSQQAVARGGQPWYYFLIVVPIYEYLPLIGGIGAAIYYFTKRKYLSELARVMVPFTLWWAIGIFAALTLSGEKMPWHSTHILVPFILLSAWWIGQLLDGNWRDYPTYKIKHEWFFRAGLISVGILLLLTVRTSFMVNYVNYDYSTEFIDYAHGAPGVKWVLNDIESIANHTGEGKDLKIAFDDEVSWPMSWYLKDYPNRTFFGANPNREALDAPVVLAGPKNWKKVELLLGSNYHRFEVIRLWWPLEDYRNLTWGRIWNAIKNKEMRKAILDILWQRDYTQYAKLTNEDLLPPSQWPLAEKMRVYVRKDIALQMLSFSLGRTILPETPPSVDVYAKLQRDLTPDLIINSGGLKTPRNLVVGKDGSIFVLDSGNSRVVKYNPQGELLATWGSLTPTGQTPAAPGTFNEPWGIAVDGNGNLLVADTWNHRIQKFDPNGKFLSQWGVAGTANEGL
;
A
#
# COMPACT_ATOMS: atom_id res chain seq x y z
N MET A 1 -53.09 23.06 56.86
CA MET A 1 -53.32 24.46 57.30
C MET A 1 -52.07 24.87 58.05
N ASP A 2 -51.15 25.70 57.58
CA ASP A 2 -50.97 26.55 56.40
C ASP A 2 -49.43 26.68 56.22
N ASN A 3 -48.84 26.59 55.02
CA ASN A 3 -48.58 27.70 54.08
C ASN A 3 -47.98 28.95 54.78
N SER A 4 -46.84 29.52 54.41
CA SER A 4 -46.36 29.90 53.08
C SER A 4 -44.94 30.51 53.21
N ALA A 5 -44.05 30.24 52.25
CA ALA A 5 -43.50 31.18 51.24
C ALA A 5 -42.47 32.20 51.81
N ASP A 6 -41.19 32.22 51.44
CA ASP A 6 -40.50 32.34 50.14
C ASP A 6 -39.77 33.70 50.14
N GLN A 7 -38.44 33.72 50.00
CA GLN A 7 -37.70 34.52 49.01
C GLN A 7 -36.18 34.63 49.28
N ASP A 8 -35.47 34.33 48.20
CA ASP A 8 -34.05 34.49 47.90
C ASP A 8 -33.49 35.91 48.12
N HIS A 9 -32.20 36.00 48.47
CA HIS A 9 -31.16 36.66 47.66
C HIS A 9 -29.73 36.43 48.22
N PRO A 10 -28.66 36.62 47.41
CA PRO A 10 -27.56 35.66 47.30
C PRO A 10 -26.17 36.26 47.61
N GLU A 11 -25.37 35.64 48.47
CA GLU A 11 -23.93 35.97 48.56
C GLU A 11 -23.07 34.76 48.97
N ASN A 12 -22.26 34.27 48.02
CA ASN A 12 -20.79 34.24 48.08
C ASN A 12 -20.16 33.01 47.39
N ASN A 13 -19.77 33.28 46.15
CA ASN A 13 -19.14 32.41 45.17
C ASN A 13 -17.61 32.37 45.36
N LEU A 14 -17.14 32.07 46.58
CA LEU A 14 -15.71 32.07 46.94
C LEU A 14 -15.17 30.73 47.49
N SER A 15 -15.97 29.66 47.43
CA SER A 15 -15.62 28.35 48.02
C SER A 15 -15.15 27.28 47.01
N SER A 16 -15.16 27.56 45.71
CA SER A 16 -14.78 26.59 44.66
C SER A 16 -13.28 26.57 44.34
N SER A 17 -12.63 27.73 44.35
CA SER A 17 -11.18 27.88 44.09
C SER A 17 -10.32 27.37 45.25
N VAL A 18 -10.74 27.61 46.50
CA VAL A 18 -10.05 27.12 47.71
C VAL A 18 -10.12 25.58 47.80
N ASN A 19 -11.23 24.97 47.35
CA ASN A 19 -11.36 23.52 47.29
C ASN A 19 -10.52 22.88 46.17
N LEU A 20 -10.29 23.58 45.06
CA LEU A 20 -9.41 23.14 43.98
C LEU A 20 -7.94 23.22 44.41
N PHE A 21 -7.52 24.33 45.03
CA PHE A 21 -6.16 24.49 45.55
C PHE A 21 -5.86 23.53 46.70
N ARG A 22 -6.82 23.22 47.57
CA ARG A 22 -6.65 22.22 48.64
C ARG A 22 -6.60 20.79 48.09
N LYS A 23 -7.36 20.47 47.03
CA LYS A 23 -7.25 19.19 46.30
C LYS A 23 -5.93 19.06 45.55
N LEU A 24 -5.42 20.14 44.95
CA LEU A 24 -4.12 20.19 44.29
C LEU A 24 -2.99 20.08 45.32
N HIS A 25 -3.04 20.85 46.42
CA HIS A 25 -2.05 20.79 47.49
C HIS A 25 -2.01 19.42 48.18
N ASN A 26 -3.15 18.74 48.41
CA ASN A 26 -3.15 17.37 48.94
C ASN A 26 -2.68 16.31 47.92
N LYS A 27 -2.75 16.59 46.62
CA LYS A 27 -2.27 15.69 45.55
C LYS A 27 -0.79 15.92 45.20
N PHE A 28 -0.27 17.12 45.43
CA PHE A 28 1.12 17.53 45.19
C PHE A 28 1.97 17.65 46.48
N GLY A 29 1.35 17.64 47.66
CA GLY A 29 2.00 17.71 48.97
C GLY A 29 2.32 16.35 49.59
N GLN A 30 1.98 15.25 48.93
CA GLN A 30 2.59 13.96 49.25
C GLN A 30 3.99 13.93 48.61
N PRO A 31 5.05 13.55 49.34
CA PRO A 31 6.35 13.34 48.73
C PRO A 31 6.16 12.40 47.54
N PHE A 32 6.79 12.69 46.41
CA PHE A 32 6.76 11.86 45.21
C PHE A 32 7.41 10.52 45.58
N LEU A 33 6.62 9.60 46.13
CA LEU A 33 7.07 8.29 46.57
C LEU A 33 7.35 7.50 45.31
N LEU A 34 8.62 7.52 44.90
CA LEU A 34 9.15 6.77 43.78
C LEU A 34 8.99 5.27 44.10
N THR A 35 7.86 4.70 43.71
CA THR A 35 7.65 3.25 43.84
C THR A 35 8.60 2.54 42.88
N TRP A 36 9.09 1.36 43.27
CA TRP A 36 9.94 0.55 42.39
C TRP A 36 9.24 0.27 41.04
N GLU A 37 7.91 0.12 41.05
CA GLU A 37 7.09 0.03 39.84
C GLU A 37 7.25 1.25 38.95
N GLY A 38 7.13 2.44 39.53
CA GLY A 38 7.32 3.71 38.82
C GLY A 38 8.69 3.80 38.17
N ILE A 39 9.74 3.32 38.85
CA ILE A 39 11.10 3.24 38.30
C ILE A 39 11.15 2.30 37.10
N VAL A 40 10.59 1.10 37.22
CA VAL A 40 10.56 0.12 36.13
C VAL A 40 9.80 0.69 34.92
N TYR A 41 8.62 1.27 35.14
CA TYR A 41 7.86 1.89 34.05
C TYR A 41 8.60 3.06 33.41
N PHE A 42 9.29 3.89 34.20
CA PHE A 42 10.12 4.97 33.67
C PHE A 42 11.17 4.44 32.69
N PHE A 43 11.95 3.43 33.06
CA PHE A 43 12.95 2.84 32.17
C PHE A 43 12.34 2.13 30.97
N VAL A 44 11.20 1.44 31.14
CA VAL A 44 10.49 0.80 30.02
C VAL A 44 9.97 1.84 29.03
N TYR A 45 9.43 2.97 29.49
CA TYR A 45 8.95 4.03 28.62
C TYR A 45 10.10 4.76 27.94
N LEU A 46 11.19 5.04 28.66
CA LEU A 46 12.40 5.61 28.08
C LEU A 46 12.96 4.68 26.99
N ALA A 47 13.06 3.39 27.28
CA ALA A 47 13.48 2.39 26.29
C ALA A 47 12.50 2.32 25.11
N ALA A 48 11.18 2.45 25.32
CA ALA A 48 10.19 2.47 24.24
C ALA A 48 10.39 3.66 23.30
N ILE A 49 10.69 4.85 23.85
CA ILE A 49 11.00 6.06 23.08
C ILE A 49 12.30 5.87 22.30
N LEU A 50 13.39 5.50 22.97
CA LEU A 50 14.70 5.32 22.34
C LEU A 50 14.64 4.27 21.23
N THR A 51 14.02 3.11 21.51
CA THR A 51 13.95 2.00 20.55
C THR A 51 13.07 2.30 19.33
N ARG A 52 12.21 3.31 19.37
CA ARG A 52 11.32 3.65 18.24
C ARG A 52 11.80 4.88 17.46
N LEU A 53 12.57 5.76 18.09
CA LEU A 53 13.03 7.00 17.46
C LEU A 53 14.49 6.93 16.97
N LEU A 54 15.38 6.18 17.62
CA LEU A 54 16.79 6.11 17.22
C LEU A 54 16.91 5.47 15.82
N GLY A 55 17.50 6.19 14.86
CA GLY A 55 17.71 5.70 13.49
C GLY A 55 16.42 5.49 12.69
N LEU A 56 15.31 6.13 13.04
CA LEU A 56 14.02 5.90 12.39
C LEU A 56 14.02 6.21 10.86
N GLY A 57 14.83 7.19 10.44
CA GLY A 57 14.99 7.58 9.04
C GLY A 57 16.09 6.84 8.25
N SER A 58 16.82 5.90 8.85
CA SER A 58 17.97 5.26 8.19
C SER A 58 17.56 4.23 7.13
N ARG A 59 16.46 3.51 7.37
CA ARG A 59 15.94 2.46 6.48
C ARG A 59 15.42 3.02 5.17
N VAL A 60 15.72 2.33 4.07
CA VAL A 60 15.12 2.59 2.75
C VAL A 60 13.60 2.44 2.84
N MET A 61 12.82 3.37 2.27
CA MET A 61 11.37 3.18 2.15
C MET A 61 11.09 1.95 1.28
N SER A 62 10.35 0.99 1.83
CA SER A 62 9.88 -0.16 1.06
C SER A 62 8.92 0.29 -0.06
N HIS A 63 8.56 -0.65 -0.94
CA HIS A 63 7.53 -0.41 -1.96
C HIS A 63 6.25 0.18 -1.33
N ASP A 64 5.70 -0.48 -0.31
CA ASP A 64 4.45 -0.07 0.32
C ASP A 64 4.60 1.21 1.16
N GLU A 65 5.73 1.37 1.88
CA GLU A 65 5.98 2.59 2.64
C GLU A 65 6.02 3.81 1.71
N SER A 66 6.70 3.68 0.56
CA SER A 66 6.88 4.77 -0.40
C SER A 66 5.55 5.28 -0.97
N LEU A 67 4.57 4.39 -1.16
CA LEU A 67 3.21 4.74 -1.55
C LEU A 67 2.53 5.57 -0.47
N HIS A 68 2.58 5.09 0.78
CA HIS A 68 1.97 5.77 1.92
C HIS A 68 2.51 7.19 2.12
N VAL A 69 3.84 7.35 2.09
CA VAL A 69 4.47 8.66 2.32
C VAL A 69 4.26 9.61 1.14
N PHE A 70 4.24 9.11 -0.09
CA PHE A 70 4.02 9.94 -1.27
C PHE A 70 2.61 10.55 -1.28
N TYR A 71 1.57 9.73 -1.07
CA TYR A 71 0.20 10.26 -0.99
C TYR A 71 -0.02 11.15 0.23
N SER A 72 0.62 10.85 1.37
CA SER A 72 0.60 11.74 2.53
C SER A 72 1.23 13.10 2.20
N TRP A 73 2.30 13.13 1.41
CA TRP A 73 2.94 14.37 0.96
C TRP A 73 2.10 15.15 -0.06
N LEU A 74 1.35 14.47 -0.93
CA LEU A 74 0.38 15.14 -1.81
C LEU A 74 -0.72 15.85 -1.01
N ILE A 75 -1.18 15.26 0.11
CA ILE A 75 -2.10 15.95 1.03
C ILE A 75 -1.44 17.20 1.61
N THR A 76 -0.20 17.08 2.13
CA THR A 76 0.54 18.18 2.75
C THR A 76 0.79 19.35 1.78
N THR A 77 1.07 19.06 0.51
CA THR A 77 1.41 20.08 -0.50
C THR A 77 0.21 20.62 -1.27
N GLY A 78 -1.01 20.12 -1.00
CA GLY A 78 -2.21 20.52 -1.73
C GLY A 78 -2.35 19.87 -3.11
N GLY A 79 -1.54 18.84 -3.42
CA GLY A 79 -1.70 17.98 -4.60
C GLY A 79 -2.98 17.14 -4.58
N GLY A 80 -3.67 17.10 -3.43
CA GLY A 80 -4.94 16.41 -3.23
C GLY A 80 -4.77 14.93 -2.92
N TYR A 81 -5.82 14.34 -2.36
CA TYR A 81 -5.92 12.91 -2.10
C TYR A 81 -7.33 12.44 -2.33
N ILE A 82 -7.45 11.35 -3.06
CA ILE A 82 -8.72 10.66 -3.25
C ILE A 82 -8.61 9.33 -2.52
N HIS A 83 -9.41 9.16 -1.47
CA HIS A 83 -9.49 7.88 -0.78
C HIS A 83 -9.86 6.78 -1.79
N SER A 84 -9.06 5.71 -1.77
CA SER A 84 -9.28 4.50 -2.54
C SER A 84 -9.16 3.31 -1.60
N PRO A 85 -10.02 2.28 -1.72
CA PRO A 85 -9.92 1.07 -0.90
C PRO A 85 -8.58 0.35 -1.03
N MET A 86 -7.88 0.52 -2.15
CA MET A 86 -6.54 -0.02 -2.33
C MET A 86 -5.55 0.52 -1.29
N MET A 87 -5.75 1.76 -0.85
CA MET A 87 -4.88 2.45 0.09
C MET A 87 -5.24 2.15 1.56
N HIS A 88 -6.22 1.30 1.83
CA HIS A 88 -6.80 1.09 3.16
C HIS A 88 -7.39 2.39 3.75
N GLY A 89 -7.47 2.50 5.08
CA GLY A 89 -8.12 3.62 5.74
C GLY A 89 -7.33 4.94 5.68
N PRO A 90 -8.03 6.09 5.63
CA PRO A 90 -7.43 7.42 5.46
C PRO A 90 -6.61 7.89 6.68
N PHE A 91 -6.83 7.33 7.86
CA PHE A 91 -6.20 7.79 9.10
C PHE A 91 -4.66 7.85 9.01
N LEU A 92 -4.03 6.83 8.39
CA LEU A 92 -2.58 6.80 8.21
C LEU A 92 -2.10 7.98 7.36
N PHE A 93 -2.78 8.28 6.25
CA PHE A 93 -2.35 9.31 5.31
C PHE A 93 -2.51 10.70 5.91
N GLU A 94 -3.65 10.97 6.54
CA GLU A 94 -3.95 12.29 7.09
C GLU A 94 -3.12 12.59 8.34
N SER A 95 -2.92 11.61 9.22
CA SER A 95 -2.03 11.77 10.37
C SER A 95 -0.57 11.95 9.95
N THR A 96 -0.11 11.21 8.92
CA THR A 96 1.23 11.37 8.38
C THR A 96 1.39 12.71 7.65
N ALA A 97 0.36 13.17 6.92
CA ALA A 97 0.35 14.46 6.27
C ALA A 97 0.46 15.61 7.27
N LEU A 98 -0.22 15.51 8.43
CA LEU A 98 -0.07 16.45 9.54
C LEU A 98 1.36 16.48 10.08
N ILE A 99 1.99 15.32 10.26
CA ILE A 99 3.39 15.26 10.71
C ILE A 99 4.35 15.85 9.66
N ASN A 100 4.15 15.52 8.39
CA ASN A 100 4.93 16.09 7.28
C ASN A 100 4.76 17.61 7.19
N PHE A 101 3.57 18.15 7.49
CA PHE A 101 3.32 19.58 7.56
C PHE A 101 4.11 20.24 8.71
N LEU A 102 4.16 19.59 9.88
CA LEU A 102 4.80 20.15 11.08
C LEU A 102 6.34 20.06 11.05
N PHE A 103 6.91 19.00 10.46
CA PHE A 103 8.34 18.69 10.55
C PHE A 103 9.05 18.57 9.19
N GLY A 104 8.33 18.79 8.09
CA GLY A 104 8.82 18.56 6.73
C GLY A 104 8.72 17.10 6.30
N ALA A 105 8.58 16.88 4.99
CA ALA A 105 8.41 15.55 4.41
C ALA A 105 9.77 14.86 4.18
N ASN A 106 10.17 14.01 5.12
CA ASN A 106 11.38 13.19 5.05
C ASN A 106 11.15 11.81 5.69
N ASP A 107 12.07 10.87 5.49
CA ASP A 107 11.92 9.48 5.92
C ASP A 107 11.67 9.33 7.44
N LEU A 108 12.27 10.19 8.26
CA LEU A 108 12.10 10.17 9.71
C LEU A 108 10.71 10.70 10.10
N ALA A 109 10.32 11.87 9.58
CA ALA A 109 9.05 12.50 9.89
C ALA A 109 7.88 11.58 9.49
N SER A 110 7.93 11.01 8.29
CA SER A 110 6.83 10.18 7.80
C SER A 110 6.66 8.87 8.60
N ARG A 111 7.70 8.36 9.27
CA ARG A 111 7.60 7.20 10.17
C ARG A 111 7.27 7.56 11.62
N LEU A 112 7.09 8.84 11.95
CA LEU A 112 6.86 9.25 13.34
C LEU A 112 5.49 8.78 13.87
N VAL A 113 4.44 8.77 13.05
CA VAL A 113 3.11 8.28 13.44
C VAL A 113 3.13 6.85 13.97
N PRO A 114 3.60 5.83 13.21
CA PRO A 114 3.67 4.46 13.72
C PRO A 114 4.59 4.33 14.93
N ALA A 115 5.68 5.12 15.01
CA ALA A 115 6.58 5.12 16.16
C ALA A 115 5.89 5.62 17.43
N LEU A 116 5.16 6.74 17.34
CA LEU A 116 4.38 7.28 18.44
C LEU A 116 3.26 6.32 18.87
N MET A 117 2.60 5.64 17.92
CA MET A 117 1.59 4.62 18.24
C MET A 117 2.20 3.40 18.95
N GLY A 118 3.38 2.95 18.53
CA GLY A 118 4.12 1.90 19.22
C GLY A 118 4.53 2.28 20.64
N ILE A 119 5.00 3.52 20.85
CA ILE A 119 5.30 4.07 22.18
C ILE A 119 4.03 4.11 23.03
N LEU A 120 2.93 4.62 22.45
CA LEU A 120 1.63 4.73 23.10
C LEU A 120 1.15 3.35 23.56
N ILE A 121 1.26 2.30 22.74
CA ILE A 121 0.87 0.94 23.13
C ILE A 121 1.60 0.52 24.41
N VAL A 122 2.94 0.65 24.47
CA VAL A 122 3.74 0.25 25.64
C VAL A 122 3.30 1.00 26.92
N ILE A 123 2.94 2.28 26.78
CA ILE A 123 2.45 3.13 27.87
C ILE A 123 1.01 2.80 28.27
N LEU A 124 0.15 2.45 27.31
CA LEU A 124 -1.26 2.17 27.55
C LEU A 124 -1.48 0.83 28.26
N ILE A 125 -0.63 -0.18 28.07
CA ILE A 125 -0.78 -1.49 28.73
C ILE A 125 -1.01 -1.37 30.25
N PRO A 126 -0.16 -0.69 31.04
CA PRO A 126 -0.35 -0.59 32.47
C PRO A 126 -1.47 0.35 32.89
N GLN A 127 -1.84 1.31 32.04
CA GLN A 127 -2.93 2.25 32.32
C GLN A 127 -4.30 1.60 32.10
N LEU A 128 -4.42 0.79 31.05
CA LEU A 128 -5.67 0.21 30.59
C LEU A 128 -5.85 -1.23 31.06
N LEU A 129 -4.82 -2.06 30.86
CA LEU A 129 -4.96 -3.51 30.99
C LEU A 129 -4.54 -4.05 32.35
N LYS A 130 -3.82 -3.27 33.19
CA LYS A 130 -3.38 -3.67 34.53
C LYS A 130 -4.47 -4.30 35.40
N PRO A 131 -5.73 -3.80 35.42
CA PRO A 131 -6.79 -4.47 36.17
C PRO A 131 -6.97 -5.94 35.77
N TRP A 132 -6.75 -6.29 34.50
CA TRP A 132 -7.04 -7.61 33.93
C TRP A 132 -5.85 -8.56 33.93
N ILE A 133 -4.67 -8.05 33.56
CA ILE A 133 -3.45 -8.87 33.49
C ILE A 133 -2.67 -8.89 34.82
N GLY A 134 -3.05 -8.04 35.78
CA GLY A 134 -2.40 -7.95 37.09
C GLY A 134 -1.21 -6.97 37.10
N ARG A 135 -0.65 -6.75 38.29
CA ARG A 135 0.43 -5.78 38.51
C ARG A 135 1.72 -6.20 37.80
N ILE A 136 2.24 -7.39 38.08
CA ILE A 136 3.44 -7.89 37.39
C ILE A 136 3.13 -8.21 35.94
N GLY A 137 1.93 -8.72 35.64
CA GLY A 137 1.52 -8.95 34.26
C GLY A 137 1.53 -7.68 33.41
N ALA A 138 1.18 -6.51 33.97
CA ALA A 138 1.27 -5.24 33.25
C ALA A 138 2.71 -4.85 32.92
N ILE A 139 3.64 -5.05 33.85
CA ILE A 139 5.08 -4.82 33.60
C ILE A 139 5.59 -5.75 32.50
N VAL A 140 5.29 -7.05 32.63
CA VAL A 140 5.68 -8.06 31.64
C VAL A 140 5.06 -7.74 30.28
N GLY A 141 3.79 -7.33 30.23
CA GLY A 141 3.11 -6.91 29.01
C GLY A 141 3.82 -5.75 28.33
N SER A 142 4.11 -4.67 29.06
CA SER A 142 4.89 -3.54 28.51
C SER A 142 6.27 -3.96 28.02
N LEU A 143 6.96 -4.84 28.75
CA LEU A 143 8.26 -5.38 28.32
C LEU A 143 8.14 -6.21 27.04
N LEU A 144 7.14 -7.07 26.92
CA LEU A 144 6.92 -7.89 25.72
C LEU A 144 6.58 -7.02 24.50
N PHE A 145 5.75 -5.99 24.63
CA PHE A 145 5.51 -5.03 23.53
C PHE A 145 6.72 -4.15 23.22
N LEU A 146 7.58 -3.88 24.21
CA LEU A 146 8.83 -3.16 24.01
C LEU A 146 9.79 -3.96 23.15
N VAL A 147 9.96 -5.26 23.45
CA VAL A 147 11.04 -6.09 22.87
C VAL A 147 10.59 -7.01 21.74
N SER A 148 9.29 -7.22 21.53
CA SER A 148 8.76 -8.06 20.44
C SER A 148 9.33 -7.58 19.08
N PRO A 149 10.01 -8.46 18.32
CA PRO A 149 10.55 -8.11 17.01
C PRO A 149 9.49 -7.56 16.06
N TYR A 150 8.29 -8.16 16.02
CA TYR A 150 7.19 -7.69 15.18
C TYR A 150 6.64 -6.34 15.62
N MET A 151 6.36 -6.17 16.91
CA MET A 151 5.80 -4.92 17.41
C MET A 151 6.80 -3.77 17.26
N LEU A 152 8.09 -4.04 17.44
CA LEU A 152 9.13 -3.03 17.22
C LEU A 152 9.27 -2.68 15.73
N TYR A 153 9.35 -3.69 14.85
CA TYR A 153 9.49 -3.48 13.40
C TYR A 153 8.34 -2.66 12.83
N TYR A 154 7.10 -3.07 13.10
CA TYR A 154 5.91 -2.39 12.58
C TYR A 154 5.59 -1.08 13.32
N SER A 155 6.25 -0.79 14.44
CA SER A 155 6.26 0.56 15.00
C SER A 155 7.32 1.48 14.37
N ARG A 156 8.23 0.95 13.56
CA ARG A 156 9.27 1.73 12.86
C ARG A 156 9.07 1.71 11.34
N TYR A 157 7.92 1.24 10.88
CA TYR A 157 7.57 1.02 9.49
C TYR A 157 6.20 1.64 9.23
N ILE A 158 6.07 2.50 8.20
CA ILE A 158 4.81 3.19 7.93
C ILE A 158 3.78 2.26 7.28
N ARG A 159 2.93 1.68 8.13
CA ARG A 159 1.80 0.82 7.75
C ARG A 159 0.69 0.89 8.80
N HIS A 160 -0.51 0.51 8.41
CA HIS A 160 -1.74 0.62 9.19
C HIS A 160 -1.78 -0.24 10.46
N ASP A 161 -1.09 -1.38 10.50
CA ASP A 161 -1.24 -2.42 11.52
C ASP A 161 -1.06 -1.91 12.96
N ILE A 162 0.01 -1.15 13.24
CA ILE A 162 0.32 -0.69 14.60
C ILE A 162 -0.73 0.30 15.12
N MET A 163 -1.30 1.14 14.25
CA MET A 163 -2.38 2.06 14.59
C MET A 163 -3.65 1.28 14.92
N VAL A 164 -4.03 0.31 14.08
CA VAL A 164 -5.20 -0.55 14.36
C VAL A 164 -5.03 -1.28 15.67
N ILE A 165 -3.83 -1.79 15.97
CA ILE A 165 -3.55 -2.47 17.25
C ILE A 165 -3.77 -1.52 18.43
N ALA A 166 -3.32 -0.26 18.36
CA ALA A 166 -3.55 0.72 19.40
C ALA A 166 -5.07 0.96 19.65
N TRP A 167 -5.83 1.17 18.59
CA TRP A 167 -7.29 1.36 18.66
C TRP A 167 -8.01 0.09 19.14
N MET A 168 -7.56 -1.07 18.68
CA MET A 168 -8.12 -2.36 19.07
C MET A 168 -7.87 -2.67 20.55
N LEU A 169 -6.69 -2.33 21.10
CA LEU A 169 -6.44 -2.46 22.55
C LEU A 169 -7.35 -1.54 23.38
N LEU A 170 -7.66 -0.34 22.88
CA LEU A 170 -8.67 0.55 23.47
C LEU A 170 -10.08 -0.05 23.38
N ALA A 171 -10.42 -0.70 22.26
CA ALA A 171 -11.69 -1.39 22.08
C ALA A 171 -11.82 -2.59 23.03
N VAL A 172 -10.78 -3.43 23.15
CA VAL A 172 -10.71 -4.51 24.14
C VAL A 172 -10.86 -3.94 25.55
N PHE A 173 -10.21 -2.79 25.82
CA PHE A 173 -10.34 -2.14 27.10
C PHE A 173 -11.79 -1.75 27.42
N ALA A 174 -12.44 -1.17 26.43
CA ALA A 174 -13.82 -0.77 26.54
C ALA A 174 -14.79 -1.96 26.67
N ILE A 175 -14.60 -3.03 25.90
CA ILE A 175 -15.40 -4.26 25.96
C ILE A 175 -15.32 -4.85 27.37
N LEU A 176 -14.12 -5.15 27.86
CA LEU A 176 -13.94 -5.73 29.20
C LEU A 176 -14.45 -4.78 30.29
N GLY A 177 -14.14 -3.48 30.18
CA GLY A 177 -14.64 -2.47 31.11
C GLY A 177 -16.16 -2.41 31.18
N TYR A 178 -16.86 -2.53 30.05
CA TYR A 178 -18.32 -2.52 29.99
C TYR A 178 -18.93 -3.82 30.54
N LEU A 179 -18.35 -4.98 30.21
CA LEU A 179 -18.84 -6.28 30.71
C LEU A 179 -18.85 -6.35 32.25
N PHE A 180 -17.88 -5.74 32.92
CA PHE A 180 -17.78 -5.77 34.39
C PHE A 180 -18.46 -4.60 35.09
N ASN A 181 -18.39 -3.39 34.53
CA ASN A 181 -18.83 -2.18 35.24
C ASN A 181 -20.14 -1.60 34.69
N ARG A 182 -20.52 -1.98 33.47
CA ARG A 182 -21.70 -1.50 32.75
C ARG A 182 -21.88 0.03 32.72
N LYS A 183 -20.76 0.77 32.68
CA LYS A 183 -20.75 2.25 32.62
C LYS A 183 -20.73 2.73 31.18
N GLU A 184 -21.56 3.73 30.87
CA GLU A 184 -21.72 4.28 29.51
C GLU A 184 -20.42 4.84 28.92
N LYS A 185 -19.49 5.34 29.74
CA LYS A 185 -18.16 5.78 29.30
C LYS A 185 -17.41 4.72 28.48
N TYR A 186 -17.60 3.44 28.77
CA TYR A 186 -16.95 2.36 28.04
C TYR A 186 -17.58 2.19 26.66
N LEU A 187 -18.89 2.39 26.49
CA LEU A 187 -19.50 2.41 25.17
C LEU A 187 -18.97 3.57 24.31
N VAL A 188 -18.78 4.75 24.92
CA VAL A 188 -18.20 5.91 24.23
C VAL A 188 -16.78 5.61 23.75
N ILE A 189 -15.92 5.04 24.61
CA ILE A 189 -14.54 4.66 24.25
C ILE A 189 -14.56 3.58 23.17
N PHE A 190 -15.43 2.56 23.31
CA PHE A 190 -15.57 1.49 22.32
C PHE A 190 -15.93 2.04 20.95
N VAL A 191 -16.89 2.97 20.88
CA VAL A 191 -17.34 3.56 19.62
C VAL A 191 -16.30 4.45 18.98
N ALA A 192 -15.58 5.26 19.76
CA ALA A 192 -14.46 6.05 19.26
C ALA A 192 -13.33 5.16 18.72
N ALA A 193 -12.97 4.11 19.47
CA ALA A 193 -11.98 3.13 19.03
C ALA A 193 -12.42 2.41 17.75
N LEU A 194 -13.70 2.01 17.66
CA LEU A 194 -14.25 1.34 16.49
C LEU A 194 -14.23 2.24 15.24
N ALA A 195 -14.56 3.53 15.39
CA ALA A 195 -14.50 4.50 14.30
C ALA A 195 -13.07 4.67 13.78
N LEU A 196 -12.09 4.77 14.68
CA LEU A 196 -10.67 4.86 14.32
C LEU A 196 -10.15 3.57 13.69
N MET A 197 -10.58 2.40 14.18
CA MET A 197 -10.26 1.10 13.57
C MET A 197 -10.73 1.03 12.11
N PHE A 198 -12.00 1.35 11.84
CA PHE A 198 -12.54 1.39 10.47
C PHE A 198 -11.84 2.43 9.59
N SER A 199 -11.50 3.59 10.16
CA SER A 199 -10.77 4.64 9.44
C SER A 199 -9.30 4.31 9.22
N THR A 200 -8.81 3.18 9.74
CA THR A 200 -7.41 2.76 9.60
C THR A 200 -7.30 1.54 8.69
N MET A 201 -8.03 0.44 8.92
CA MET A 201 -7.88 -0.77 8.09
C MET A 201 -9.09 -1.71 8.15
N GLU A 202 -9.31 -2.45 7.08
CA GLU A 202 -10.41 -3.39 6.88
C GLU A 202 -10.30 -4.64 7.77
N ILE A 203 -9.13 -4.96 8.34
CA ILE A 203 -8.99 -6.05 9.31
C ILE A 203 -9.96 -5.90 10.51
N THR A 204 -10.48 -4.69 10.74
CA THR A 204 -11.58 -4.40 11.65
C THR A 204 -12.78 -5.34 11.47
N PHE A 205 -13.12 -5.76 10.25
CA PHE A 205 -14.19 -6.74 10.03
C PHE A 205 -13.90 -8.09 10.68
N ILE A 206 -12.65 -8.55 10.62
CA ILE A 206 -12.22 -9.80 11.27
C ILE A 206 -12.30 -9.63 12.79
N TYR A 207 -11.84 -8.50 13.34
CA TYR A 207 -11.96 -8.21 14.77
C TYR A 207 -13.42 -8.21 15.24
N LEU A 208 -14.31 -7.58 14.48
CA LEU A 208 -15.74 -7.57 14.79
C LEU A 208 -16.32 -8.99 14.78
N ALA A 209 -16.00 -9.81 13.78
CA ALA A 209 -16.47 -11.19 13.73
C ALA A 209 -15.97 -12.02 14.92
N VAL A 210 -14.68 -11.90 15.26
CA VAL A 210 -14.08 -12.63 16.38
C VAL A 210 -14.67 -12.18 17.72
N PHE A 211 -14.75 -10.87 17.97
CA PHE A 211 -15.28 -10.36 19.25
C PHE A 211 -16.78 -10.55 19.38
N ALA A 212 -17.56 -10.33 18.32
CA ALA A 212 -19.00 -10.60 18.33
C ALA A 212 -19.27 -12.09 18.54
N GLY A 213 -18.50 -12.98 17.90
CA GLY A 213 -18.62 -14.43 18.10
C GLY A 213 -18.42 -14.84 19.56
N PHE A 214 -17.43 -14.28 20.24
CA PHE A 214 -17.24 -14.51 21.68
C PHE A 214 -18.43 -14.01 22.50
N LEU A 215 -18.89 -12.78 22.26
CA LEU A 215 -19.98 -12.17 23.00
C LEU A 215 -21.28 -12.96 22.82
N ILE A 216 -21.58 -13.41 21.61
CA ILE A 216 -22.73 -14.28 21.31
C ILE A 216 -22.65 -15.58 22.11
N MET A 217 -21.52 -16.30 22.01
CA MET A 217 -21.33 -17.56 22.73
C MET A 217 -21.47 -17.38 24.25
N ARG A 218 -20.84 -16.34 24.80
CA ARG A 218 -20.89 -16.05 26.24
C ARG A 218 -22.31 -15.66 26.67
N MET A 219 -23.02 -14.85 25.88
CA MET A 219 -24.39 -14.42 26.16
C MET A 219 -25.35 -15.62 26.26
N PHE A 220 -25.28 -16.54 25.30
CA PHE A 220 -26.08 -17.78 25.34
C PHE A 220 -25.67 -18.72 26.47
N PHE A 221 -24.38 -18.82 26.78
CA PHE A 221 -23.90 -19.67 27.88
C PHE A 221 -24.39 -19.19 29.26
N ILE A 222 -24.47 -17.86 29.46
CA ILE A 222 -24.90 -17.29 30.76
C ILE A 222 -26.42 -17.16 30.86
N HIS A 223 -27.09 -16.73 29.79
CA HIS A 223 -28.52 -16.39 29.84
C HIS A 223 -29.44 -17.44 29.20
N GLY A 224 -28.87 -18.45 28.52
CA GLY A 224 -29.66 -19.41 27.74
C GLY A 224 -30.45 -18.72 26.63
N TRP A 225 -31.70 -19.15 26.42
CA TRP A 225 -32.61 -18.61 25.40
C TRP A 225 -33.60 -17.58 25.97
N HIS A 226 -33.35 -17.04 27.15
CA HIS A 226 -34.26 -16.12 27.83
C HIS A 226 -34.14 -14.69 27.29
N TRP A 227 -35.03 -14.30 26.37
CA TRP A 227 -34.97 -13.02 25.66
C TRP A 227 -34.88 -11.78 26.58
N LYS A 228 -35.63 -11.74 27.68
CA LYS A 228 -35.58 -10.61 28.63
C LYS A 228 -34.20 -10.48 29.29
N ALA A 229 -33.56 -11.60 29.63
CA ALA A 229 -32.21 -11.62 30.20
C ALA A 229 -31.17 -11.21 29.15
N ILE A 230 -31.29 -11.74 27.92
CA ILE A 230 -30.44 -11.36 26.79
C ILE A 230 -30.50 -9.85 26.51
N LYS A 231 -31.71 -9.30 26.35
CA LYS A 231 -31.90 -7.87 26.03
C LYS A 231 -31.36 -6.94 27.11
N SER A 232 -31.28 -7.41 28.36
CA SER A 232 -30.76 -6.65 29.49
C SER A 232 -29.30 -6.94 29.81
N SER A 233 -28.61 -7.73 28.98
CA SER A 233 -27.21 -8.13 29.16
C SER A 233 -26.22 -7.09 28.60
N ALA A 234 -24.98 -7.10 29.08
CA ALA A 234 -23.93 -6.18 28.60
C ALA A 234 -23.42 -6.59 27.21
N GLU A 235 -23.47 -7.88 26.90
CA GLU A 235 -23.07 -8.48 25.64
C GLU A 235 -24.00 -8.02 24.52
N PHE A 236 -25.30 -7.99 24.78
CA PHE A 236 -26.29 -7.49 23.85
C PHE A 236 -26.04 -6.02 23.48
N ASP A 237 -25.80 -5.16 24.48
CA ASP A 237 -25.49 -3.74 24.25
C ASP A 237 -24.27 -3.55 23.31
N LEU A 238 -23.19 -4.31 23.54
CA LEU A 238 -21.98 -4.27 22.70
C LEU A 238 -22.24 -4.82 21.30
N LEU A 239 -22.99 -5.92 21.17
CA LEU A 239 -23.36 -6.53 19.90
C LEU A 239 -24.21 -5.58 19.04
N ILE A 240 -25.16 -4.86 19.66
CA ILE A 240 -25.95 -3.85 18.95
C ILE A 240 -25.03 -2.79 18.34
N LEU A 241 -24.06 -2.27 19.09
CA LEU A 241 -23.13 -1.26 18.55
C LEU A 241 -22.24 -1.83 17.45
N MET A 242 -21.69 -3.03 17.62
CA MET A 242 -20.88 -3.71 16.59
C MET A 242 -21.66 -3.89 15.29
N VAL A 243 -22.90 -4.37 15.36
CA VAL A 243 -23.75 -4.62 14.20
C VAL A 243 -24.22 -3.31 13.57
N THR A 244 -24.78 -2.40 14.35
CA THR A 244 -25.39 -1.16 13.82
C THR A 244 -24.34 -0.20 13.26
N LEU A 245 -23.18 -0.05 13.91
CA LEU A 245 -22.11 0.82 13.41
C LEU A 245 -21.25 0.13 12.35
N GLY A 246 -21.09 -1.19 12.42
CA GLY A 246 -20.44 -1.97 11.36
C GLY A 246 -21.25 -2.01 10.06
N ALA A 247 -22.57 -1.86 10.12
CA ALA A 247 -23.46 -1.91 8.95
C ALA A 247 -23.10 -0.88 7.87
N PHE A 248 -22.59 0.30 8.27
CA PHE A 248 -22.15 1.34 7.33
C PHE A 248 -21.05 0.85 6.39
N PHE A 249 -20.17 -0.03 6.87
CA PHE A 249 -19.04 -0.57 6.12
C PHE A 249 -19.27 -1.97 5.55
N SER A 250 -20.34 -2.65 6.01
CA SER A 250 -20.57 -4.08 5.73
C SER A 250 -21.65 -4.32 4.68
N SER A 251 -22.24 -3.29 4.07
CA SER A 251 -23.36 -3.43 3.13
C SER A 251 -23.05 -4.38 1.95
N THR A 252 -21.79 -4.45 1.52
CA THR A 252 -21.33 -5.32 0.43
C THR A 252 -21.15 -6.78 0.82
N ILE A 253 -21.29 -7.15 2.10
CA ILE A 253 -21.20 -8.55 2.56
C ILE A 253 -22.31 -9.43 1.98
N LEU A 254 -23.42 -8.84 1.51
CA LEU A 254 -24.49 -9.58 0.85
C LEU A 254 -24.17 -9.94 -0.60
N LEU A 255 -23.18 -9.33 -1.25
CA LEU A 255 -22.90 -9.56 -2.67
C LEU A 255 -22.61 -11.04 -2.99
N PRO A 256 -21.83 -11.80 -2.18
CA PRO A 256 -21.65 -13.24 -2.41
C PRO A 256 -22.95 -14.06 -2.37
N ILE A 257 -23.99 -13.56 -1.69
CA ILE A 257 -25.30 -14.22 -1.60
C ILE A 257 -26.24 -13.73 -2.71
N LEU A 258 -26.26 -12.42 -2.97
CA LEU A 258 -27.14 -11.79 -3.95
C LEU A 258 -26.72 -12.08 -5.39
N ASN A 259 -25.41 -12.11 -5.68
CA ASN A 259 -24.91 -12.30 -7.03
C ASN A 259 -25.35 -13.63 -7.66
N PRO A 260 -25.17 -14.81 -7.01
CA PRO A 260 -25.65 -16.08 -7.57
C PRO A 260 -27.16 -16.09 -7.84
N PHE A 261 -27.96 -15.48 -6.96
CA PHE A 261 -29.41 -15.38 -7.11
C PHE A 261 -29.80 -14.49 -8.30
N PHE A 262 -29.18 -13.31 -8.42
CA PHE A 262 -29.43 -12.38 -9.52
C PHE A 262 -29.00 -12.95 -10.88
N ILE A 263 -27.86 -13.67 -10.94
CA ILE A 263 -27.39 -14.34 -12.15
C ILE A 263 -28.46 -15.34 -12.63
N LYS A 264 -29.02 -16.12 -11.71
CA LYS A 264 -30.05 -17.11 -12.04
C LYS A 264 -31.33 -16.51 -12.64
N ILE A 265 -31.67 -15.27 -12.27
CA ILE A 265 -32.91 -14.60 -12.70
C ILE A 265 -32.70 -13.71 -13.93
N THR A 266 -31.60 -12.97 -13.95
CA THR A 266 -31.38 -11.88 -14.92
C THR A 266 -30.24 -12.16 -15.91
N GLY A 267 -29.51 -13.27 -15.75
CA GLY A 267 -28.32 -13.59 -16.53
C GLY A 267 -27.07 -12.77 -16.17
N THR A 268 -27.18 -11.82 -15.23
CA THR A 268 -26.07 -10.94 -14.80
C THR A 268 -26.00 -10.83 -13.28
N PRO A 269 -24.82 -10.56 -12.68
CA PRO A 269 -24.71 -10.36 -11.24
C PRO A 269 -25.46 -9.11 -10.77
N PHE A 270 -25.82 -9.07 -9.49
CA PHE A 270 -26.42 -7.88 -8.88
C PHE A 270 -25.44 -6.71 -8.99
N VAL A 271 -24.21 -6.92 -8.54
CA VAL A 271 -23.04 -6.05 -8.76
C VAL A 271 -21.80 -6.95 -8.88
N ASP A 272 -21.05 -6.81 -9.97
CA ASP A 272 -19.80 -7.55 -10.13
C ASP A 272 -18.77 -7.10 -9.08
N ILE A 273 -18.19 -8.05 -8.34
CA ILE A 273 -17.18 -7.78 -7.32
C ILE A 273 -15.90 -7.22 -7.97
N ALA A 274 -15.61 -7.57 -9.24
CA ALA A 274 -14.48 -7.01 -9.97
C ALA A 274 -14.60 -5.49 -10.17
N VAL A 275 -15.82 -4.96 -10.26
CA VAL A 275 -16.06 -3.51 -10.34
C VAL A 275 -15.64 -2.80 -9.05
N LEU A 276 -15.81 -3.47 -7.90
CA LEU A 276 -15.33 -2.99 -6.59
C LEU A 276 -13.83 -3.25 -6.36
N ALA A 277 -13.19 -4.05 -7.23
CA ALA A 277 -11.74 -4.21 -7.27
C ALA A 277 -11.05 -3.03 -7.98
N SER A 278 -11.79 -2.22 -8.74
CA SER A 278 -11.25 -1.02 -9.39
C SER A 278 -10.79 -0.01 -8.33
N GLN A 279 -9.61 0.57 -8.55
CA GLN A 279 -8.97 1.49 -7.60
C GLN A 279 -9.67 2.87 -7.54
N GLY A 280 -10.65 3.12 -8.41
CA GLY A 280 -11.35 4.40 -8.53
C GLY A 280 -12.77 4.40 -7.97
N THR A 281 -13.42 5.56 -8.06
CA THR A 281 -14.82 5.77 -7.69
C THR A 281 -15.77 5.64 -8.88
N GLU A 282 -15.33 5.04 -9.99
CA GLU A 282 -16.10 4.96 -11.24
C GLU A 282 -17.38 4.13 -11.07
N TRP A 283 -17.33 3.11 -10.23
CA TRP A 283 -18.47 2.25 -9.88
C TRP A 283 -19.63 2.98 -9.20
N ILE A 284 -19.39 4.19 -8.68
CA ILE A 284 -20.43 5.06 -8.11
C ILE A 284 -21.41 5.51 -9.20
N LYS A 285 -20.98 5.57 -10.46
CA LYS A 285 -21.81 6.02 -11.59
C LYS A 285 -22.61 4.86 -12.19
N GLY A 286 -23.83 5.16 -12.66
CA GLY A 286 -24.68 4.21 -13.36
C GLY A 286 -25.39 3.18 -12.48
N ALA A 287 -25.84 2.08 -13.08
CA ALA A 287 -26.72 1.10 -12.44
C ALA A 287 -26.09 0.38 -11.22
N ASN A 288 -24.78 0.10 -11.27
CA ASN A 288 -24.06 -0.54 -10.15
C ASN A 288 -24.04 0.36 -8.91
N GLY A 289 -23.77 1.66 -9.09
CA GLY A 289 -23.83 2.65 -8.01
C GLY A 289 -25.21 2.71 -7.36
N ILE A 290 -26.28 2.82 -8.17
CA ILE A 290 -27.67 2.84 -7.66
C ILE A 290 -27.97 1.61 -6.80
N ARG A 291 -27.59 0.42 -7.27
CA ARG A 291 -27.80 -0.84 -6.53
C ARG A 291 -27.02 -0.89 -5.21
N LEU A 292 -25.77 -0.44 -5.20
CA LEU A 292 -24.93 -0.39 -4.00
C LEU A 292 -25.42 0.65 -2.98
N PHE A 293 -25.81 1.85 -3.42
CA PHE A 293 -26.42 2.85 -2.53
C PHE A 293 -27.78 2.38 -2.00
N GLY A 294 -28.55 1.63 -2.80
CA GLY A 294 -29.77 0.97 -2.34
C GLY A 294 -29.49 -0.03 -1.21
N LEU A 295 -28.44 -0.86 -1.35
CA LEU A 295 -28.00 -1.78 -0.29
C LEU A 295 -27.54 -1.01 0.96
N LEU A 296 -26.70 0.01 0.81
CA LEU A 296 -26.25 0.84 1.92
C LEU A 296 -27.43 1.51 2.64
N GLY A 297 -28.38 2.06 1.88
CA GLY A 297 -29.60 2.68 2.40
C GLY A 297 -30.45 1.68 3.20
N GLY A 298 -30.66 0.47 2.67
CA GLY A 298 -31.37 -0.60 3.36
C GLY A 298 -30.68 -1.00 4.68
N PHE A 299 -29.36 -1.17 4.67
CA PHE A 299 -28.56 -1.46 5.87
C PHE A 299 -28.63 -0.32 6.89
N THR A 300 -28.61 0.93 6.42
CA THR A 300 -28.71 2.11 7.27
C THR A 300 -30.08 2.20 7.95
N ILE A 301 -31.17 1.93 7.22
CA ILE A 301 -32.53 1.91 7.77
C ILE A 301 -32.66 0.79 8.80
N LEU A 302 -32.17 -0.43 8.49
CA LEU A 302 -32.18 -1.56 9.41
C LEU A 302 -31.37 -1.25 10.68
N SER A 303 -30.17 -0.71 10.50
CA SER A 303 -29.29 -0.28 11.60
C SER A 303 -29.96 0.76 12.50
N ALA A 304 -30.60 1.78 11.92
CA ALA A 304 -31.34 2.79 12.65
C ALA A 304 -32.55 2.22 13.39
N GLY A 305 -33.30 1.30 12.77
CA GLY A 305 -34.43 0.61 13.40
C GLY A 305 -34.01 -0.20 14.62
N ILE A 306 -32.95 -1.00 14.50
CA ILE A 306 -32.38 -1.79 15.60
C ILE A 306 -31.84 -0.86 16.70
N GLY A 307 -31.11 0.19 16.33
CA GLY A 307 -30.55 1.16 17.26
C GLY A 307 -31.61 1.95 18.05
N PHE A 308 -32.69 2.36 17.39
CA PHE A 308 -33.81 3.03 18.03
C PHE A 308 -34.57 2.11 18.99
N ALA A 309 -34.75 0.84 18.61
CA ALA A 309 -35.36 -0.17 19.46
C ALA A 309 -34.51 -0.53 20.70
N TRP A 310 -33.18 -0.40 20.59
CA TRP A 310 -32.24 -0.56 21.71
C TRP A 310 -32.26 0.67 22.64
N GLY A 311 -32.22 1.88 22.09
CA GLY A 311 -32.33 3.11 22.85
C GLY A 311 -32.03 4.36 22.02
N LYS A 312 -33.07 4.98 21.46
CA LYS A 312 -32.99 6.13 20.53
C LYS A 312 -31.94 7.19 20.92
N THR A 313 -32.07 7.81 22.09
CA THR A 313 -31.18 8.93 22.49
C THR A 313 -29.73 8.47 22.67
N ARG A 314 -29.54 7.30 23.30
CA ARG A 314 -28.21 6.74 23.51
C ARG A 314 -27.54 6.37 22.20
N TRP A 315 -28.27 5.67 21.33
CA TRP A 315 -27.79 5.26 20.03
C TRP A 315 -27.45 6.45 19.14
N LEU A 316 -28.31 7.48 19.07
CA LEU A 316 -28.04 8.69 18.29
C LEU A 316 -26.75 9.41 18.73
N LYS A 317 -26.47 9.49 20.04
CA LYS A 317 -25.22 10.08 20.54
C LYS A 317 -23.99 9.27 20.13
N LEU A 318 -24.06 7.95 20.26
CA LEU A 318 -22.96 7.06 19.91
C LEU A 318 -22.72 7.00 18.40
N THR A 319 -23.78 6.85 17.59
CA THR A 319 -23.69 6.92 16.12
C THR A 319 -23.20 8.30 15.66
N GLY A 320 -23.65 9.38 16.31
CA GLY A 320 -23.15 10.73 16.05
C GLY A 320 -21.65 10.84 16.27
N LEU A 321 -21.12 10.30 17.38
CA LEU A 321 -19.69 10.23 17.65
C LEU A 321 -18.94 9.41 16.59
N PHE A 322 -19.47 8.24 16.24
CA PHE A 322 -18.87 7.37 15.22
C PHE A 322 -18.75 8.08 13.88
N LEU A 323 -19.84 8.70 13.41
CA LEU A 323 -19.87 9.43 12.15
C LEU A 323 -19.07 10.74 12.21
N ALA A 324 -18.98 11.41 13.36
CA ALA A 324 -18.17 12.61 13.52
C ALA A 324 -16.66 12.33 13.38
N ILE A 325 -16.22 11.09 13.57
CA ILE A 325 -14.84 10.66 13.31
C ILE A 325 -14.70 10.17 11.87
N CYS A 326 -15.57 9.26 11.43
CA CYS A 326 -15.47 8.64 10.11
C CYS A 326 -15.70 9.63 8.97
N ILE A 327 -16.69 10.53 9.07
CA ILE A 327 -17.05 11.43 7.96
C ILE A 327 -15.89 12.36 7.59
N PRO A 328 -15.27 13.11 8.54
CA PRO A 328 -14.13 13.93 8.20
C PRO A 328 -12.98 13.13 7.59
N LEU A 329 -12.58 12.01 8.18
CA LEU A 329 -11.45 11.21 7.69
C LEU A 329 -11.72 10.63 6.29
N PHE A 330 -12.86 9.99 6.06
CA PHE A 330 -13.18 9.42 4.74
C PHE A 330 -13.53 10.48 3.69
N SER A 331 -13.85 11.72 4.08
CA SER A 331 -14.06 12.82 3.13
C SER A 331 -12.82 13.69 2.93
N SER A 332 -11.68 13.33 3.53
CA SER A 332 -10.47 14.14 3.57
C SER A 332 -10.73 15.57 4.05
N PHE A 333 -11.37 15.65 5.21
CA PHE A 333 -11.89 16.87 5.83
C PHE A 333 -12.76 17.68 4.85
N PHE A 334 -13.72 16.99 4.23
CA PHE A 334 -14.70 17.54 3.28
C PHE A 334 -14.15 18.01 1.92
N THR A 335 -12.86 17.80 1.63
CA THR A 335 -12.28 18.13 0.32
C THR A 335 -12.57 17.07 -0.76
N ASN A 336 -12.90 15.84 -0.35
CA ASN A 336 -13.25 14.73 -1.24
C ASN A 336 -14.43 13.91 -0.70
N PRO A 337 -15.68 14.36 -0.89
CA PRO A 337 -16.86 13.65 -0.37
C PRO A 337 -17.08 12.26 -1.00
N ALA A 338 -16.54 12.00 -2.20
CA ALA A 338 -16.61 10.69 -2.84
C ALA A 338 -15.88 9.60 -2.04
N GLY A 339 -14.92 10.02 -1.19
CA GLY A 339 -14.21 9.14 -0.29
C GLY A 339 -15.14 8.39 0.70
N LEU A 340 -16.28 8.98 1.10
CA LEU A 340 -17.29 8.31 1.94
C LEU A 340 -17.84 7.04 1.29
N ALA A 341 -18.14 7.09 -0.01
CA ALA A 341 -18.66 5.94 -0.74
C ALA A 341 -17.58 4.87 -0.89
N SER A 342 -16.37 5.25 -1.26
CA SER A 342 -15.23 4.32 -1.31
C SER A 342 -14.90 3.69 0.05
N GLY A 343 -15.07 4.43 1.15
CA GLY A 343 -14.97 3.91 2.51
C GLY A 343 -16.09 2.93 2.85
N PHE A 344 -17.33 3.42 2.93
CA PHE A 344 -18.49 2.70 3.48
C PHE A 344 -18.98 1.55 2.57
N ILE A 345 -18.78 1.66 1.26
CA ILE A 345 -19.17 0.61 0.30
C ILE A 345 -17.93 -0.11 -0.23
N GLY A 346 -16.94 0.66 -0.70
CA GLY A 346 -15.79 0.15 -1.43
C GLY A 346 -14.82 -0.69 -0.60
N SER A 347 -14.61 -0.40 0.69
CA SER A 347 -13.56 -1.04 1.49
C SER A 347 -13.76 -2.55 1.66
N LEU A 348 -14.95 -2.99 2.09
CA LEU A 348 -15.25 -4.43 2.19
C LEU A 348 -15.34 -5.09 0.81
N GLY A 349 -15.87 -4.40 -0.19
CA GLY A 349 -15.95 -4.91 -1.56
C GLY A 349 -14.57 -5.19 -2.16
N TYR A 350 -13.64 -4.25 -1.98
CA TYR A 350 -12.25 -4.40 -2.37
C TYR A 350 -11.58 -5.53 -1.59
N TRP A 351 -11.74 -5.58 -0.26
CA TRP A 351 -11.19 -6.68 0.55
C TRP A 351 -11.69 -8.06 0.07
N LEU A 352 -12.99 -8.19 -0.23
CA LEU A 352 -13.56 -9.42 -0.81
C LEU A 352 -12.94 -9.75 -2.17
N SER A 353 -12.72 -8.76 -3.03
CA SER A 353 -12.06 -8.98 -4.33
C SER A 353 -10.61 -9.46 -4.19
N GLN A 354 -9.87 -8.96 -3.19
CA GLN A 354 -8.48 -9.36 -2.97
C GLN A 354 -8.36 -10.81 -2.50
N GLN A 355 -9.39 -11.36 -1.85
CA GLN A 355 -9.41 -12.78 -1.47
C GLN A 355 -9.29 -13.70 -2.70
N ALA A 356 -9.83 -13.29 -3.86
CA ALA A 356 -9.76 -14.06 -5.09
C ALA A 356 -8.40 -13.97 -5.81
N VAL A 357 -7.66 -12.86 -5.61
CA VAL A 357 -6.32 -12.66 -6.20
C VAL A 357 -5.28 -13.50 -5.46
N ALA A 358 -5.48 -13.75 -4.17
CA ALA A 358 -4.56 -14.48 -3.28
C ALA A 358 -3.12 -13.98 -3.45
N ARG A 359 -2.87 -12.69 -3.20
CA ARG A 359 -1.53 -12.07 -3.34
C ARG A 359 -0.48 -12.88 -2.57
N GLY A 360 0.53 -13.37 -3.28
CA GLY A 360 1.56 -14.24 -2.73
C GLY A 360 1.12 -15.69 -2.49
N GLY A 361 -0.14 -16.10 -2.63
CA GLY A 361 -0.58 -17.51 -2.61
C GLY A 361 0.01 -18.37 -1.49
N GLN A 362 0.14 -17.83 -0.28
CA GLN A 362 0.91 -18.49 0.78
C GLN A 362 0.21 -19.76 1.29
N PRO A 363 0.96 -20.80 1.70
CA PRO A 363 0.38 -22.05 2.20
C PRO A 363 -0.40 -21.84 3.50
N TRP A 364 -1.31 -22.77 3.82
CA TRP A 364 -2.13 -22.70 5.04
C TRP A 364 -1.28 -22.70 6.33
N TYR A 365 -0.08 -23.25 6.29
CA TYR A 365 0.85 -23.29 7.43
C TYR A 365 1.80 -22.07 7.48
N TYR A 366 1.62 -21.06 6.65
CA TYR A 366 2.52 -19.89 6.55
C TYR A 366 2.83 -19.25 7.92
N PHE A 367 1.80 -18.90 8.70
CA PHE A 367 2.01 -18.30 10.03
C PHE A 367 2.62 -19.25 11.05
N LEU A 368 2.48 -20.57 10.87
CA LEU A 368 3.15 -21.58 11.71
C LEU A 368 4.66 -21.64 11.45
N ILE A 369 5.13 -21.08 10.33
CA ILE A 369 6.56 -20.96 10.01
C ILE A 369 7.07 -19.61 10.46
N VAL A 370 6.42 -18.52 10.04
CA VAL A 370 6.99 -17.18 10.23
C VAL A 370 6.92 -16.72 11.69
N VAL A 371 5.81 -16.98 12.40
CA VAL A 371 5.64 -16.48 13.78
C VAL A 371 6.67 -17.08 14.75
N PRO A 372 6.91 -18.41 14.78
CA PRO A 372 7.89 -18.99 15.70
C PRO A 372 9.34 -18.57 15.48
N ILE A 373 9.70 -18.10 14.27
CA ILE A 373 11.06 -17.60 13.97
C ILE A 373 11.40 -16.37 14.83
N TYR A 374 10.40 -15.54 15.13
CA TYR A 374 10.60 -14.27 15.84
C TYR A 374 10.00 -14.25 17.25
N GLU A 375 8.91 -14.99 17.49
CA GLU A 375 8.00 -14.75 18.61
C GLU A 375 7.71 -16.01 19.42
N TYR A 376 8.76 -16.73 19.81
CA TYR A 376 8.63 -17.92 20.64
C TYR A 376 8.12 -17.63 22.05
N LEU A 377 8.46 -16.47 22.65
CA LEU A 377 8.05 -16.16 24.03
C LEU A 377 6.53 -15.92 24.15
N PRO A 378 5.90 -15.08 23.30
CA PRO A 378 4.43 -14.99 23.28
C PRO A 378 3.73 -16.31 22.96
N LEU A 379 4.27 -17.13 22.05
CA LEU A 379 3.68 -18.42 21.70
C LEU A 379 3.72 -19.40 22.89
N ILE A 380 4.89 -19.59 23.50
CA ILE A 380 5.06 -20.46 24.67
C ILE A 380 4.21 -19.95 25.82
N GLY A 381 4.21 -18.65 26.08
CA GLY A 381 3.44 -18.08 27.17
C GLY A 381 1.93 -18.13 26.95
N GLY A 382 1.45 -18.05 25.70
CA GLY A 382 0.04 -18.26 25.36
C GLY A 382 -0.42 -19.70 25.61
N ILE A 383 0.41 -20.70 25.24
CA ILE A 383 0.16 -22.11 25.55
C ILE A 383 0.19 -22.33 27.07
N GLY A 384 1.18 -21.77 27.77
CA GLY A 384 1.30 -21.81 29.22
C GLY A 384 0.07 -21.22 29.92
N ALA A 385 -0.43 -20.08 29.43
CA ALA A 385 -1.65 -19.44 29.92
C ALA A 385 -2.88 -20.33 29.75
N ALA A 386 -3.03 -20.99 28.59
CA ALA A 386 -4.13 -21.91 28.33
C ALA A 386 -4.10 -23.11 29.29
N ILE A 387 -2.95 -23.78 29.42
CA ILE A 387 -2.77 -24.91 30.33
C ILE A 387 -3.05 -24.48 31.76
N TYR A 388 -2.49 -23.36 32.21
CA TYR A 388 -2.71 -22.83 33.55
C TYR A 388 -4.19 -22.52 33.81
N TYR A 389 -4.88 -21.90 32.84
CA TYR A 389 -6.30 -21.61 32.94
C TYR A 389 -7.14 -22.88 33.11
N PHE A 390 -6.98 -23.88 32.24
CA PHE A 390 -7.80 -25.09 32.31
C PHE A 390 -7.48 -25.97 33.52
N THR A 391 -6.25 -25.96 34.01
CA THR A 391 -5.85 -26.73 35.20
C THR A 391 -6.22 -26.05 36.52
N LYS A 392 -6.26 -24.71 36.56
CA LYS A 392 -6.51 -23.94 37.79
C LYS A 392 -7.79 -23.12 37.79
N ARG A 393 -8.67 -23.30 36.78
CA ARG A 393 -9.89 -22.50 36.54
C ARG A 393 -10.72 -22.19 37.79
N LYS A 394 -10.90 -23.16 38.69
CA LYS A 394 -11.72 -23.02 39.91
C LYS A 394 -11.16 -22.01 40.92
N TYR A 395 -9.85 -21.76 40.88
CA TYR A 395 -9.14 -20.88 41.82
C TYR A 395 -8.86 -19.49 41.24
N LEU A 396 -9.31 -19.24 40.00
CA LEU A 396 -9.10 -17.96 39.33
C LEU A 396 -10.18 -16.96 39.68
N SER A 397 -9.81 -15.68 39.75
CA SER A 397 -10.75 -14.58 39.91
C SER A 397 -11.83 -14.59 38.83
N GLU A 398 -13.00 -14.03 39.12
CA GLU A 398 -14.06 -13.88 38.12
C GLU A 398 -13.57 -13.14 36.87
N LEU A 399 -12.73 -12.12 37.09
CA LEU A 399 -12.08 -11.36 36.03
C LEU A 399 -11.26 -12.25 35.09
N ALA A 400 -10.39 -13.10 35.64
CA ALA A 400 -9.58 -14.04 34.85
C ALA A 400 -10.46 -15.09 34.15
N ARG A 401 -11.57 -15.51 34.76
CA ARG A 401 -12.54 -16.45 34.18
C ARG A 401 -13.30 -15.91 32.97
N VAL A 402 -13.27 -14.59 32.73
CA VAL A 402 -13.81 -13.98 31.49
C VAL A 402 -12.69 -13.56 30.54
N MET A 403 -11.66 -12.87 31.06
CA MET A 403 -10.59 -12.29 30.24
C MET A 403 -9.75 -13.37 29.54
N VAL A 404 -9.39 -14.46 30.23
CA VAL A 404 -8.54 -15.50 29.62
C VAL A 404 -9.28 -16.23 28.51
N PRO A 405 -10.53 -16.72 28.68
CA PRO A 405 -11.31 -17.27 27.56
C PRO A 405 -11.53 -16.30 26.42
N PHE A 406 -11.79 -15.02 26.70
CA PHE A 406 -11.90 -13.99 25.66
C PHE A 406 -10.61 -13.89 24.84
N THR A 407 -9.46 -13.83 25.50
CA THR A 407 -8.17 -13.66 24.84
C THR A 407 -7.73 -14.93 24.11
N LEU A 408 -8.07 -16.13 24.64
CA LEU A 408 -7.86 -17.41 23.95
C LEU A 408 -8.75 -17.55 22.72
N TRP A 409 -10.03 -17.19 22.84
CA TRP A 409 -10.95 -17.14 21.70
C TRP A 409 -10.43 -16.18 20.63
N TRP A 410 -9.95 -15.02 21.05
CA TRP A 410 -9.35 -14.06 20.15
C TRP A 410 -8.09 -14.63 19.48
N ALA A 411 -7.15 -15.21 20.23
CA ALA A 411 -5.94 -15.82 19.68
C ALA A 411 -6.24 -16.87 18.61
N ILE A 412 -7.18 -17.78 18.89
CA ILE A 412 -7.57 -18.85 17.95
C ILE A 412 -8.35 -18.27 16.78
N GLY A 413 -9.31 -17.37 17.04
CA GLY A 413 -10.18 -16.79 16.04
C GLY A 413 -9.43 -15.94 15.02
N ILE A 414 -8.50 -15.09 15.46
CA ILE A 414 -7.69 -14.25 14.57
C ILE A 414 -6.71 -15.10 13.76
N PHE A 415 -6.08 -16.09 14.39
CA PHE A 415 -5.19 -17.03 13.71
C PHE A 415 -5.92 -17.82 12.63
N ALA A 416 -7.10 -18.38 12.95
CA ALA A 416 -7.93 -19.11 12.00
C ALA A 416 -8.41 -18.20 10.87
N ALA A 417 -8.94 -17.02 11.17
CA ALA A 417 -9.45 -16.09 10.16
C ALA A 417 -8.37 -15.65 9.16
N LEU A 418 -7.18 -15.28 9.65
CA LEU A 418 -6.06 -14.88 8.78
C LEU A 418 -5.40 -16.07 8.06
N THR A 419 -5.51 -17.28 8.62
CA THR A 419 -5.06 -18.50 7.92
C THR A 419 -6.03 -18.90 6.80
N LEU A 420 -7.32 -18.65 6.98
CA LEU A 420 -8.34 -18.92 5.98
C LEU A 420 -8.45 -17.81 4.92
N SER A 421 -7.97 -16.60 5.19
CA SER A 421 -7.93 -15.54 4.19
C SER A 421 -7.00 -15.90 3.02
N GLY A 422 -7.42 -15.57 1.80
CA GLY A 422 -6.64 -15.75 0.58
C GLY A 422 -5.35 -14.93 0.59
N GLU A 423 -5.41 -13.71 1.13
CA GLU A 423 -4.22 -12.87 1.37
C GLU A 423 -3.57 -13.20 2.72
N LYS A 424 -2.28 -13.54 2.69
CA LYS A 424 -1.47 -13.90 3.87
C LYS A 424 -0.11 -13.23 3.74
N MET A 425 0.23 -12.39 4.72
CA MET A 425 1.38 -11.50 4.64
C MET A 425 2.05 -11.34 6.01
N PRO A 426 3.35 -11.00 6.08
CA PRO A 426 4.08 -10.91 7.35
C PRO A 426 3.46 -9.95 8.39
N TRP A 427 2.95 -8.80 7.96
CA TRP A 427 2.38 -7.79 8.87
C TRP A 427 1.16 -8.29 9.64
N HIS A 428 0.38 -9.19 9.05
CA HIS A 428 -0.74 -9.84 9.73
C HIS A 428 -0.33 -10.65 10.97
N SER A 429 0.95 -11.05 11.08
CA SER A 429 1.48 -11.69 12.30
C SER A 429 1.37 -10.78 13.52
N THR A 430 1.46 -9.45 13.37
CA THR A 430 1.29 -8.52 14.49
C THR A 430 -0.07 -8.72 15.17
N HIS A 431 -1.15 -8.83 14.38
CA HIS A 431 -2.51 -9.05 14.86
C HIS A 431 -2.71 -10.42 15.53
N ILE A 432 -2.01 -11.45 15.03
CA ILE A 432 -1.97 -12.77 15.66
C ILE A 432 -1.29 -12.68 17.03
N LEU A 433 -0.20 -11.94 17.14
CA LEU A 433 0.66 -11.91 18.32
C LEU A 433 0.09 -11.18 19.53
N VAL A 434 -0.69 -10.12 19.32
CA VAL A 434 -1.25 -9.32 20.42
C VAL A 434 -1.91 -10.18 21.52
N PRO A 435 -2.89 -11.06 21.23
CA PRO A 435 -3.52 -11.88 22.26
C PRO A 435 -2.52 -12.83 22.94
N PHE A 436 -1.54 -13.37 22.22
CA PHE A 436 -0.49 -14.22 22.80
C PHE A 436 0.42 -13.44 23.76
N ILE A 437 0.75 -12.19 23.43
CA ILE A 437 1.51 -11.29 24.32
C ILE A 437 0.72 -11.05 25.61
N LEU A 438 -0.57 -10.75 25.52
CA LEU A 438 -1.42 -10.51 26.70
C LEU A 438 -1.59 -11.76 27.57
N LEU A 439 -1.78 -12.92 26.95
CA LEU A 439 -1.86 -14.21 27.65
C LEU A 439 -0.54 -14.53 28.37
N SER A 440 0.59 -14.33 27.70
CA SER A 440 1.92 -14.52 28.26
C SER A 440 2.18 -13.59 29.43
N ALA A 441 1.83 -12.32 29.27
CA ALA A 441 1.93 -11.31 30.31
C ALA A 441 1.12 -11.70 31.55
N TRP A 442 -0.14 -12.10 31.37
CA TRP A 442 -0.98 -12.58 32.46
C TRP A 442 -0.39 -13.81 33.14
N TRP A 443 0.01 -14.82 32.37
CA TRP A 443 0.51 -16.09 32.91
C TRP A 443 1.82 -15.92 33.68
N ILE A 444 2.81 -15.22 33.10
CA ILE A 444 4.08 -14.89 33.78
C ILE A 444 3.80 -14.04 35.02
N GLY A 445 2.84 -13.10 34.94
CA GLY A 445 2.35 -12.34 36.08
C GLY A 445 1.86 -13.24 37.22
N GLN A 446 0.99 -14.21 36.93
CA GLN A 446 0.49 -15.17 37.94
C GLN A 446 1.62 -16.01 38.57
N LEU A 447 2.61 -16.41 37.76
CA LEU A 447 3.77 -17.16 38.22
C LEU A 447 4.63 -16.34 39.19
N LEU A 448 4.83 -15.05 38.92
CA LEU A 448 5.69 -14.17 39.71
C LEU A 448 5.00 -13.56 40.94
N ASP A 449 3.72 -13.15 40.83
CA ASP A 449 2.94 -12.53 41.91
C ASP A 449 2.56 -13.54 43.02
N GLY A 450 2.63 -14.84 42.76
CA GLY A 450 2.86 -15.82 43.83
C GLY A 450 1.65 -16.24 44.68
N ASN A 451 0.41 -16.15 44.20
CA ASN A 451 -0.75 -16.75 44.91
C ASN A 451 -0.65 -18.29 45.12
N TRP A 452 0.30 -18.97 44.45
CA TRP A 452 0.58 -20.39 44.62
C TRP A 452 1.63 -20.68 45.71
N ARG A 453 2.38 -19.67 46.18
CA ARG A 453 3.44 -19.82 47.20
C ARG A 453 2.90 -20.03 48.61
N ASP A 454 1.61 -19.75 48.83
CA ASP A 454 0.93 -19.90 50.12
C ASP A 454 0.42 -21.34 50.40
N TYR A 455 0.63 -22.29 49.47
CA TYR A 455 0.28 -23.70 49.69
C TYR A 455 1.46 -24.47 50.35
N PRO A 456 1.34 -24.90 51.63
CA PRO A 456 2.47 -25.45 52.40
C PRO A 456 3.07 -26.74 51.80
N THR A 457 2.26 -27.56 51.14
CA THR A 457 2.67 -28.83 50.50
C THR A 457 3.38 -28.65 49.15
N TYR A 458 3.25 -27.49 48.50
CA TYR A 458 3.87 -27.22 47.19
C TYR A 458 5.32 -26.70 47.31
N LYS A 459 5.66 -26.15 48.48
CA LYS A 459 6.90 -25.40 48.77
C LYS A 459 8.20 -26.19 48.59
N ILE A 460 8.20 -27.52 48.73
CA ILE A 460 9.45 -28.31 48.88
C ILE A 460 9.82 -29.12 47.62
N LYS A 461 8.86 -29.58 46.81
CA LYS A 461 9.16 -30.49 45.65
C LYS A 461 9.30 -29.80 44.29
N HIS A 462 8.84 -28.56 44.12
CA HIS A 462 8.72 -27.92 42.79
C HIS A 462 9.42 -26.55 42.67
N GLU A 463 10.12 -26.09 43.72
CA GLU A 463 10.81 -24.81 43.70
C GLU A 463 11.93 -24.76 42.66
N TRP A 464 12.71 -25.85 42.51
CA TRP A 464 13.78 -25.94 41.51
C TRP A 464 13.23 -25.87 40.08
N PHE A 465 12.10 -26.54 39.80
CA PHE A 465 11.45 -26.54 38.50
C PHE A 465 10.93 -25.15 38.14
N PHE A 466 10.36 -24.44 39.13
CA PHE A 466 9.93 -23.05 38.97
C PHE A 466 11.11 -22.11 38.69
N ARG A 467 12.21 -22.22 39.44
CA ARG A 467 13.44 -21.44 39.21
C ARG A 467 14.03 -21.72 37.83
N ALA A 468 14.09 -23.00 37.41
CA ALA A 468 14.52 -23.38 36.07
C ALA A 468 13.61 -22.79 34.98
N GLY A 469 12.29 -22.79 35.20
CA GLY A 469 11.31 -22.17 34.31
C GLY A 469 11.52 -20.65 34.17
N LEU A 470 11.74 -19.94 35.29
CA LEU A 470 12.06 -18.51 35.27
C LEU A 470 13.37 -18.20 34.58
N ILE A 471 14.42 -18.99 34.81
CA ILE A 471 15.70 -18.87 34.11
C ILE A 471 15.48 -19.07 32.60
N SER A 472 14.68 -20.06 32.22
CA SER A 472 14.35 -20.34 30.81
C SER A 472 13.61 -19.16 30.16
N VAL A 473 12.62 -18.58 30.85
CA VAL A 473 11.93 -17.36 30.40
C VAL A 473 12.90 -16.18 30.27
N GLY A 474 13.82 -16.01 31.22
CA GLY A 474 14.85 -14.97 31.18
C GLY A 474 15.80 -15.13 29.99
N ILE A 475 16.24 -16.37 29.70
CA ILE A 475 17.06 -16.67 28.52
C ILE A 475 16.28 -16.34 27.26
N LEU A 476 15.04 -16.83 27.11
CA LEU A 476 14.19 -16.54 25.95
C LEU A 476 13.94 -15.04 25.78
N LEU A 477 13.80 -14.28 26.87
CA LEU A 477 13.68 -12.82 26.80
C LEU A 477 14.95 -12.18 26.23
N LEU A 478 16.14 -12.58 26.68
CA LEU A 478 17.42 -12.08 26.13
C LEU A 478 17.56 -12.44 24.65
N LEU A 479 17.15 -13.65 24.28
CA LEU A 479 17.11 -14.06 22.88
C LEU A 479 16.15 -13.17 22.07
N THR A 480 15.00 -12.80 22.65
CA THR A 480 13.98 -11.99 21.97
C THR A 480 14.52 -10.59 21.73
N VAL A 481 15.17 -10.01 22.75
CA VAL A 481 15.88 -8.73 22.64
C VAL A 481 16.95 -8.78 21.56
N ARG A 482 17.77 -9.84 21.51
CA ARG A 482 18.76 -10.02 20.44
C ARG A 482 18.10 -10.03 19.07
N THR A 483 17.10 -10.88 18.84
CA THR A 483 16.41 -10.99 17.55
C THR A 483 15.80 -9.66 17.15
N SER A 484 15.15 -8.97 18.09
CA SER A 484 14.54 -7.66 17.87
C SER A 484 15.58 -6.61 17.48
N PHE A 485 16.73 -6.60 18.15
CA PHE A 485 17.84 -5.70 17.84
C PHE A 485 18.43 -5.98 16.45
N MET A 486 18.67 -7.25 16.12
CA MET A 486 19.19 -7.65 14.81
C MET A 486 18.28 -7.17 13.68
N VAL A 487 16.98 -7.47 13.76
CA VAL A 487 15.99 -7.13 12.73
C VAL A 487 15.82 -5.61 12.56
N ASN A 488 15.89 -4.84 13.64
CA ASN A 488 15.56 -3.41 13.62
C ASN A 488 16.75 -2.47 13.45
N TYR A 489 17.98 -2.91 13.77
CA TYR A 489 19.15 -2.04 13.82
C TYR A 489 20.37 -2.56 13.06
N VAL A 490 20.47 -3.88 12.84
CA VAL A 490 21.63 -4.46 12.15
C VAL A 490 21.25 -4.86 10.73
N ASN A 491 20.19 -5.65 10.59
CA ASN A 491 19.74 -6.22 9.32
C ASN A 491 18.61 -5.39 8.67
N TYR A 492 18.42 -4.14 9.08
CA TYR A 492 17.20 -3.39 8.79
C TYR A 492 16.96 -3.10 7.30
N ASP A 493 18.00 -3.14 6.46
CA ASP A 493 17.92 -2.99 4.99
C ASP A 493 18.13 -4.31 4.23
N TYR A 494 18.29 -5.46 4.92
CA TYR A 494 18.56 -6.75 4.30
C TYR A 494 17.33 -7.67 4.28
N SER A 495 17.11 -8.38 3.17
CA SER A 495 16.00 -9.33 2.99
C SER A 495 16.21 -10.71 3.62
N THR A 496 17.20 -10.83 4.50
CA THR A 496 17.41 -12.05 5.28
C THR A 496 16.29 -12.29 6.28
N GLU A 497 15.44 -11.29 6.54
CA GLU A 497 14.32 -11.38 7.47
C GLU A 497 12.98 -11.57 6.72
N PHE A 498 12.22 -12.61 7.07
CA PHE A 498 10.82 -12.83 6.65
C PHE A 498 9.79 -11.81 7.18
N ILE A 499 10.23 -10.80 7.93
CA ILE A 499 9.33 -9.90 8.65
C ILE A 499 8.65 -8.89 7.71
N ASP A 500 9.21 -8.69 6.51
CA ASP A 500 8.68 -7.88 5.42
C ASP A 500 8.70 -8.69 4.12
N TYR A 501 7.71 -8.48 3.27
CA TYR A 501 7.56 -9.21 2.02
C TYR A 501 8.32 -8.54 0.87
N ALA A 502 8.29 -7.21 0.77
CA ALA A 502 8.89 -6.45 -0.34
C ALA A 502 9.85 -5.39 0.20
N HIS A 503 11.08 -5.79 0.50
CA HIS A 503 12.06 -4.99 1.21
C HIS A 503 12.77 -3.98 0.29
N GLY A 504 12.89 -2.73 0.73
CA GLY A 504 13.73 -1.74 0.06
C GLY A 504 15.21 -2.08 0.22
N ALA A 505 15.96 -2.16 -0.88
CA ALA A 505 17.37 -2.52 -0.83
C ALA A 505 18.29 -1.29 -0.64
N PRO A 506 19.48 -1.45 -0.01
CA PRO A 506 20.45 -0.35 0.18
C PRO A 506 20.84 0.37 -1.11
N GLY A 507 20.77 -0.33 -2.25
CA GLY A 507 21.06 0.22 -3.58
C GLY A 507 20.25 1.47 -3.90
N VAL A 508 19.03 1.60 -3.38
CA VAL A 508 18.22 2.82 -3.51
C VAL A 508 18.94 4.03 -2.88
N LYS A 509 19.46 3.91 -1.66
CA LYS A 509 20.16 5.02 -0.98
C LYS A 509 21.49 5.35 -1.66
N TRP A 510 22.20 4.36 -2.21
CA TRP A 510 23.40 4.61 -3.01
C TRP A 510 23.08 5.44 -4.25
N VAL A 511 22.01 5.10 -4.98
CA VAL A 511 21.55 5.87 -6.14
C VAL A 511 21.22 7.31 -5.75
N LEU A 512 20.52 7.51 -4.63
CA LEU A 512 20.15 8.85 -4.17
C LEU A 512 21.36 9.69 -3.79
N ASN A 513 22.33 9.11 -3.08
CA ASN A 513 23.58 9.79 -2.76
C ASN A 513 24.35 10.19 -4.02
N ASP A 514 24.37 9.33 -5.04
CA ASP A 514 25.03 9.62 -6.31
C ASP A 514 24.27 10.68 -7.14
N ILE A 515 22.93 10.67 -7.13
CA ILE A 515 22.11 11.73 -7.72
C ILE A 515 22.38 13.07 -7.03
N GLU A 516 22.45 13.11 -5.69
CA GLU A 516 22.78 14.31 -4.94
C GLU A 516 24.21 14.79 -5.23
N SER A 517 25.16 13.87 -5.34
CA SER A 517 26.52 14.18 -5.76
C SER A 517 26.54 14.79 -7.17
N ILE A 518 25.85 14.18 -8.15
CA ILE A 518 25.74 14.71 -9.52
C ILE A 518 25.15 16.12 -9.49
N ALA A 519 24.02 16.30 -8.80
CA ALA A 519 23.35 17.60 -8.67
C ALA A 519 24.26 18.70 -8.12
N ASN A 520 25.09 18.36 -7.12
CA ASN A 520 26.04 19.31 -6.53
C ASN A 520 27.21 19.61 -7.49
N HIS A 521 27.70 18.62 -8.24
CA HIS A 521 28.81 18.79 -9.19
C HIS A 521 28.40 19.56 -10.45
N THR A 522 27.18 19.37 -10.95
CA THR A 522 26.67 20.12 -12.11
C THR A 522 26.22 21.53 -11.74
N GLY A 523 26.06 21.83 -10.46
CA GLY A 523 25.49 23.09 -9.97
C GLY A 523 23.98 23.21 -10.18
N GLU A 524 23.32 22.15 -10.66
CA GLU A 524 21.86 22.15 -10.92
C GLU A 524 21.05 21.92 -9.63
N GLY A 525 21.64 21.36 -8.57
CA GLY A 525 20.94 21.13 -7.31
C GLY A 525 19.65 20.31 -7.51
N LYS A 526 18.51 20.85 -7.06
CA LYS A 526 17.21 20.17 -7.26
C LYS A 526 16.65 20.30 -8.68
N ASP A 527 17.17 21.22 -9.49
CA ASP A 527 16.74 21.37 -10.89
C ASP A 527 17.32 20.29 -11.81
N LEU A 528 18.17 19.39 -11.28
CA LEU A 528 18.69 18.23 -12.00
C LEU A 528 17.56 17.42 -12.64
N LYS A 529 17.60 17.28 -13.96
CA LYS A 529 16.63 16.46 -14.70
C LYS A 529 16.94 14.98 -14.51
N ILE A 530 15.94 14.23 -14.05
CA ILE A 530 16.05 12.81 -13.75
C ILE A 530 14.88 12.08 -14.40
N ALA A 531 15.16 11.12 -15.27
CA ALA A 531 14.14 10.31 -15.93
C ALA A 531 13.96 8.96 -15.23
N PHE A 532 12.72 8.49 -15.06
CA PHE A 532 12.45 7.18 -14.45
C PHE A 532 11.19 6.50 -15.00
N ASP A 533 11.13 5.16 -14.92
CA ASP A 533 10.04 4.34 -15.44
C ASP A 533 9.05 3.83 -14.38
N ASP A 534 8.04 3.08 -14.84
CA ASP A 534 6.98 2.49 -14.03
C ASP A 534 7.48 1.38 -13.10
N GLU A 535 8.52 0.65 -13.48
CA GLU A 535 9.09 -0.42 -12.64
C GLU A 535 9.87 0.14 -11.45
N VAL A 536 10.59 1.27 -11.61
CA VAL A 536 11.37 1.86 -10.53
C VAL A 536 10.61 2.91 -9.72
N SER A 537 9.38 3.24 -10.12
CA SER A 537 8.55 4.30 -9.53
C SER A 537 8.39 4.20 -8.01
N TRP A 538 8.31 3.00 -7.44
CA TRP A 538 8.22 2.82 -5.99
C TRP A 538 9.51 2.20 -5.47
N PRO A 539 10.48 2.94 -4.91
CA PRO A 539 10.25 4.16 -4.12
C PRO A 539 10.66 5.50 -4.77
N MET A 540 11.03 5.54 -6.06
CA MET A 540 11.58 6.76 -6.67
C MET A 540 10.60 7.95 -6.70
N SER A 541 9.29 7.74 -6.80
CA SER A 541 8.27 8.79 -6.72
C SER A 541 8.35 9.57 -5.40
N TRP A 542 8.63 8.88 -4.29
CA TRP A 542 8.86 9.52 -3.00
C TRP A 542 10.20 10.26 -2.97
N TYR A 543 11.27 9.59 -3.40
CA TYR A 543 12.60 10.16 -3.24
C TYR A 543 12.93 11.28 -4.23
N LEU A 544 12.31 11.27 -5.41
CA LEU A 544 12.45 12.30 -6.42
C LEU A 544 11.42 13.43 -6.26
N LYS A 545 10.57 13.40 -5.22
CA LYS A 545 9.49 14.39 -5.02
C LYS A 545 9.99 15.85 -5.04
N ASP A 546 11.21 16.07 -4.56
CA ASP A 546 11.84 17.39 -4.44
C ASP A 546 12.59 17.84 -5.71
N TYR A 547 12.59 17.02 -6.78
CA TYR A 547 13.17 17.36 -8.09
C TYR A 547 12.05 17.79 -9.06
N PRO A 548 11.86 19.10 -9.32
CA PRO A 548 10.77 19.59 -10.17
C PRO A 548 10.91 19.16 -11.64
N ASN A 549 12.14 19.01 -12.15
CA ASN A 549 12.40 18.64 -13.54
C ASN A 549 12.46 17.12 -13.76
N ARG A 550 12.00 16.30 -12.79
CA ARG A 550 11.93 14.84 -12.97
C ARG A 550 10.95 14.49 -14.10
N THR A 551 11.28 13.46 -14.87
CA THR A 551 10.43 12.98 -15.96
C THR A 551 10.04 11.53 -15.75
N PHE A 552 8.74 11.26 -15.69
CA PHE A 552 8.21 9.89 -15.65
C PHE A 552 7.86 9.45 -17.07
N PHE A 553 8.54 8.42 -17.60
CA PHE A 553 8.33 7.93 -18.96
C PHE A 553 7.58 6.60 -19.07
N GLY A 554 7.35 5.92 -17.94
CA GLY A 554 6.60 4.67 -17.87
C GLY A 554 7.10 3.58 -18.82
N ALA A 555 6.19 2.75 -19.33
CA ALA A 555 6.52 1.59 -20.17
C ALA A 555 7.00 1.92 -21.61
N ASN A 556 6.87 3.18 -22.03
CA ASN A 556 7.11 3.63 -23.41
C ASN A 556 8.09 4.81 -23.44
N PRO A 557 9.40 4.56 -23.33
CA PRO A 557 10.40 5.63 -23.36
C PRO A 557 10.45 6.31 -24.73
N ASN A 558 10.76 7.60 -24.73
CA ASN A 558 10.99 8.41 -25.92
C ASN A 558 12.21 9.32 -25.71
N ARG A 559 12.76 9.92 -26.78
CA ARG A 559 14.00 10.69 -26.71
C ARG A 559 13.90 11.94 -25.82
N GLU A 560 12.77 12.64 -25.85
CA GLU A 560 12.55 13.86 -25.07
C GLU A 560 12.53 13.55 -23.56
N ALA A 561 11.84 12.47 -23.20
CA ALA A 561 11.72 12.04 -21.82
C ALA A 561 13.04 11.49 -21.25
N LEU A 562 13.88 10.90 -22.10
CA LEU A 562 15.18 10.34 -21.74
C LEU A 562 16.35 11.33 -21.82
N ASP A 563 16.12 12.55 -22.30
CA ASP A 563 17.12 13.61 -22.32
C ASP A 563 17.36 14.14 -20.91
N ALA A 564 18.08 13.38 -20.10
CA ALA A 564 18.31 13.64 -18.68
C ALA A 564 19.71 13.17 -18.27
N PRO A 565 20.47 13.95 -17.47
CA PRO A 565 21.73 13.52 -16.88
C PRO A 565 21.71 12.12 -16.23
N VAL A 566 20.60 11.78 -15.59
CA VAL A 566 20.38 10.50 -14.93
C VAL A 566 19.08 9.87 -15.42
N VAL A 567 19.15 8.61 -15.83
CA VAL A 567 17.99 7.80 -16.21
C VAL A 567 17.95 6.54 -15.33
N LEU A 568 16.79 6.23 -14.77
CA LEU A 568 16.52 5.03 -13.97
C LEU A 568 15.53 4.14 -14.71
N ALA A 569 15.84 2.85 -14.89
CA ALA A 569 14.93 1.93 -15.55
C ALA A 569 14.95 0.53 -14.94
N GLY A 570 13.79 -0.12 -14.93
CA GLY A 570 13.61 -1.52 -14.59
C GLY A 570 13.84 -2.47 -15.76
N PRO A 571 13.91 -3.79 -15.48
CA PRO A 571 14.34 -4.81 -16.44
C PRO A 571 13.54 -4.85 -17.74
N LYS A 572 12.24 -4.57 -17.72
CA LYS A 572 11.37 -4.60 -18.90
C LYS A 572 11.68 -3.48 -19.90
N ASN A 573 12.20 -2.36 -19.42
CA ASN A 573 12.48 -1.20 -20.28
C ASN A 573 13.96 -1.06 -20.67
N TRP A 574 14.88 -1.84 -20.10
CA TRP A 574 16.33 -1.72 -20.37
C TRP A 574 16.67 -1.69 -21.86
N LYS A 575 16.19 -2.65 -22.66
CA LYS A 575 16.49 -2.71 -24.09
C LYS A 575 15.98 -1.47 -24.84
N LYS A 576 14.78 -0.98 -24.51
CA LYS A 576 14.18 0.19 -25.15
C LYS A 576 14.96 1.47 -24.81
N VAL A 577 15.32 1.62 -23.53
CA VAL A 577 16.11 2.76 -23.03
C VAL A 577 17.51 2.77 -23.66
N GLU A 578 18.21 1.64 -23.69
CA GLU A 578 19.56 1.54 -24.26
C GLU A 578 19.61 1.88 -25.75
N LEU A 579 18.59 1.48 -26.52
CA LEU A 579 18.48 1.84 -27.94
C LEU A 579 18.34 3.35 -28.16
N LEU A 580 17.73 4.07 -27.22
CA LEU A 580 17.49 5.51 -27.31
C LEU A 580 18.65 6.34 -26.74
N LEU A 581 19.31 5.85 -25.68
CA LEU A 581 20.46 6.52 -25.05
C LEU A 581 21.76 6.36 -25.85
N GLY A 582 21.91 5.26 -26.60
CA GLY A 582 23.10 4.96 -27.37
C GLY A 582 24.36 4.84 -26.49
N SER A 583 25.50 5.29 -27.02
CA SER A 583 26.80 5.19 -26.33
C SER A 583 27.12 6.38 -25.42
N ASN A 584 26.18 7.31 -25.20
CA ASN A 584 26.40 8.55 -24.45
C ASN A 584 26.35 8.40 -22.92
N TYR A 585 26.00 7.21 -22.42
CA TYR A 585 25.78 6.96 -21.00
C TYR A 585 26.63 5.79 -20.50
N HIS A 586 27.12 5.89 -19.26
CA HIS A 586 27.58 4.75 -18.49
C HIS A 586 26.39 4.07 -17.82
N ARG A 587 26.46 2.74 -17.67
CA ARG A 587 25.40 1.94 -17.06
C ARG A 587 25.89 1.20 -15.82
N PHE A 588 25.10 1.30 -14.76
CA PHE A 588 25.30 0.65 -13.47
C PHE A 588 24.07 -0.16 -13.12
N GLU A 589 24.26 -1.28 -12.40
CA GLU A 589 23.16 -2.12 -11.95
C GLU A 589 23.17 -2.20 -10.43
N VAL A 590 22.03 -1.93 -9.83
CA VAL A 590 21.84 -2.05 -8.38
C VAL A 590 20.58 -2.82 -8.10
N ILE A 591 20.55 -3.43 -6.92
CA ILE A 591 19.32 -4.04 -6.44
C ILE A 591 18.47 -2.97 -5.79
N ARG A 592 17.20 -2.90 -6.20
CA ARG A 592 16.21 -1.92 -5.75
C ARG A 592 15.26 -2.51 -4.71
N LEU A 593 14.81 -3.74 -4.94
CA LEU A 593 13.92 -4.48 -4.03
C LEU A 593 14.41 -5.91 -3.84
N TRP A 594 14.08 -6.46 -2.68
CA TRP A 594 14.30 -7.86 -2.36
C TRP A 594 13.05 -8.50 -1.77
N TRP A 595 12.85 -9.79 -2.02
CA TRP A 595 11.85 -10.62 -1.35
C TRP A 595 12.54 -11.70 -0.48
N PRO A 596 11.92 -12.12 0.63
CA PRO A 596 12.43 -13.21 1.44
C PRO A 596 12.35 -14.54 0.67
N LEU A 597 13.20 -15.50 1.02
CA LEU A 597 13.20 -16.82 0.40
C LEU A 597 11.91 -17.58 0.71
N GLU A 598 11.29 -18.19 -0.30
CA GLU A 598 10.00 -18.87 -0.13
C GLU A 598 10.08 -20.40 -0.06
N ASP A 599 11.24 -20.95 0.30
CA ASP A 599 11.47 -22.41 0.37
C ASP A 599 10.50 -23.15 1.32
N TYR A 600 9.94 -22.44 2.30
CA TYR A 600 8.90 -22.98 3.18
C TYR A 600 7.65 -23.46 2.40
N ARG A 601 7.39 -22.99 1.18
CA ARG A 601 6.24 -23.42 0.36
C ARG A 601 6.25 -24.90 0.02
N ASN A 602 7.44 -25.53 -0.03
CA ASN A 602 7.59 -26.94 -0.36
C ASN A 602 7.77 -27.81 0.91
N LEU A 603 7.12 -27.46 2.02
CA LEU A 603 7.23 -28.21 3.26
C LEU A 603 6.44 -29.54 3.18
N THR A 604 7.16 -30.65 3.30
CA THR A 604 6.58 -32.01 3.32
C THR A 604 6.96 -32.75 4.61
N TRP A 605 6.19 -33.77 4.99
CA TRP A 605 6.51 -34.61 6.14
C TRP A 605 7.90 -35.26 6.06
N GLY A 606 8.33 -35.63 4.84
CA GLY A 606 9.69 -36.14 4.59
C GLY A 606 10.77 -35.11 4.92
N ARG A 607 10.59 -33.84 4.50
CA ARG A 607 11.53 -32.75 4.83
C ARG A 607 11.57 -32.47 6.33
N ILE A 608 10.41 -32.44 6.99
CA ILE A 608 10.32 -32.25 8.45
C ILE A 608 11.09 -33.37 9.17
N TRP A 609 10.88 -34.62 8.78
CA TRP A 609 11.54 -35.76 9.42
C TRP A 609 13.04 -35.79 9.16
N ASN A 610 13.48 -35.43 7.94
CA ASN A 610 14.88 -35.27 7.61
C ASN A 610 15.51 -34.14 8.45
N ALA A 611 14.83 -33.00 8.56
CA ALA A 611 15.24 -31.88 9.40
C ALA A 611 15.36 -32.26 10.88
N ILE A 612 14.59 -33.22 11.39
CA ILE A 612 14.70 -33.70 12.78
C ILE A 612 15.84 -34.73 12.94
N LYS A 613 15.99 -35.67 11.98
CA LYS A 613 16.95 -36.77 12.09
C LYS A 613 18.37 -36.38 11.69
N ASN A 614 18.53 -35.71 10.56
CA ASN A 614 19.83 -35.38 10.00
C ASN A 614 20.51 -34.27 10.84
N LYS A 615 21.70 -34.56 11.36
CA LYS A 615 22.46 -33.64 12.22
C LYS A 615 22.93 -32.39 11.47
N GLU A 616 23.35 -32.54 10.22
CA GLU A 616 23.82 -31.43 9.39
C GLU A 616 22.66 -30.51 9.00
N MET A 617 21.52 -31.10 8.65
CA MET A 617 20.30 -30.33 8.35
C MET A 617 19.82 -29.55 9.58
N ARG A 618 19.83 -30.16 10.78
CA ARG A 618 19.53 -29.45 12.02
C ARG A 618 20.44 -28.25 12.25
N LYS A 619 21.74 -28.44 12.05
CA LYS A 619 22.71 -27.35 12.19
C LYS A 619 22.41 -26.23 11.18
N ALA A 620 22.18 -26.58 9.92
CA ALA A 620 21.84 -25.60 8.88
C ALA A 620 20.57 -24.79 9.22
N ILE A 621 19.52 -25.45 9.73
CA ILE A 621 18.29 -24.76 10.16
C ILE A 621 18.56 -23.86 11.38
N LEU A 622 19.38 -24.30 12.33
CA LEU A 622 19.78 -23.46 13.47
C LEU A 622 20.59 -22.25 13.02
N ASP A 623 21.48 -22.40 12.03
CA ASP A 623 22.25 -21.30 11.45
C ASP A 623 21.32 -20.27 10.76
N ILE A 624 20.28 -20.73 10.06
CA ILE A 624 19.21 -19.84 9.53
C ILE A 624 18.45 -19.15 10.68
N LEU A 625 17.99 -19.91 11.69
CA LEU A 625 17.20 -19.35 12.79
C LEU A 625 18.00 -18.34 13.63
N TRP A 626 19.32 -18.51 13.74
CA TRP A 626 20.16 -17.72 14.62
C TRP A 626 20.93 -16.59 13.94
N GLN A 627 21.39 -16.83 12.71
CA GLN A 627 22.28 -15.93 11.96
C GLN A 627 21.70 -15.53 10.60
N ARG A 628 20.57 -16.12 10.19
CA ARG A 628 20.02 -16.03 8.82
C ARG A 628 21.02 -16.48 7.76
N ASP A 629 21.92 -17.41 8.13
CA ASP A 629 22.89 -17.97 7.20
C ASP A 629 22.31 -19.20 6.50
N TYR A 630 22.03 -19.05 5.21
CA TYR A 630 21.50 -20.10 4.36
C TYR A 630 22.59 -20.96 3.70
N THR A 631 23.88 -20.64 3.89
CA THR A 631 24.99 -21.26 3.14
C THR A 631 25.05 -22.77 3.30
N GLN A 632 24.95 -23.27 4.54
CA GLN A 632 24.98 -24.72 4.77
C GLN A 632 23.69 -25.38 4.27
N TYR A 633 22.55 -24.71 4.41
CA TYR A 633 21.27 -25.21 3.97
C TYR A 633 21.24 -25.38 2.44
N ALA A 634 21.66 -24.34 1.72
CA ALA A 634 21.79 -24.30 0.26
C ALA A 634 22.61 -25.48 -0.27
N LYS A 635 23.75 -25.77 0.37
CA LYS A 635 24.62 -26.90 0.02
C LYS A 635 23.94 -28.25 0.22
N LEU A 636 23.17 -28.41 1.30
CA LEU A 636 22.48 -29.67 1.63
C LEU A 636 21.24 -29.91 0.78
N THR A 637 20.57 -28.83 0.33
CA THR A 637 19.36 -28.92 -0.50
C THR A 637 19.65 -28.78 -2.00
N ASN A 638 20.90 -28.45 -2.37
CA ASN A 638 21.31 -28.12 -3.73
C ASN A 638 20.47 -26.96 -4.32
N GLU A 639 20.11 -26.00 -3.46
CA GLU A 639 19.37 -24.78 -3.82
C GLU A 639 20.36 -23.62 -4.05
N ASP A 640 20.12 -22.79 -5.06
CA ASP A 640 20.99 -21.66 -5.40
C ASP A 640 20.67 -20.43 -4.52
N LEU A 641 21.00 -20.53 -3.23
CA LEU A 641 20.81 -19.46 -2.25
C LEU A 641 22.08 -18.59 -2.16
N LEU A 642 22.33 -17.84 -3.24
CA LEU A 642 23.49 -16.96 -3.39
C LEU A 642 23.48 -15.81 -2.36
N PRO A 643 24.63 -15.18 -2.06
CA PRO A 643 24.71 -14.02 -1.16
C PRO A 643 23.77 -12.87 -1.60
N PRO A 644 23.40 -11.90 -0.71
CA PRO A 644 22.43 -10.84 -1.01
C PRO A 644 22.69 -10.05 -2.31
N SER A 645 23.95 -9.94 -2.76
CA SER A 645 24.34 -9.33 -4.03
C SER A 645 23.89 -10.09 -5.29
N GLN A 646 23.54 -11.36 -5.16
CA GLN A 646 23.12 -12.27 -6.22
C GLN A 646 21.78 -12.95 -5.87
N TRP A 647 21.01 -12.34 -4.97
CA TRP A 647 19.78 -12.91 -4.44
C TRP A 647 18.78 -13.23 -5.58
N PRO A 648 18.24 -14.45 -5.66
CA PRO A 648 17.41 -14.88 -6.80
C PRO A 648 16.04 -14.20 -6.82
N LEU A 649 15.54 -13.77 -5.66
CA LEU A 649 14.26 -13.07 -5.50
C LEU A 649 14.52 -11.58 -5.28
N ALA A 650 15.06 -10.92 -6.31
CA ALA A 650 15.47 -9.53 -6.28
C ALA A 650 15.02 -8.80 -7.55
N GLU A 651 14.64 -7.54 -7.39
CA GLU A 651 14.42 -6.66 -8.54
C GLU A 651 15.57 -5.68 -8.69
N LYS A 652 16.13 -5.66 -9.88
CA LYS A 652 17.26 -4.83 -10.25
C LYS A 652 16.78 -3.55 -10.91
N MET A 653 17.51 -2.47 -10.68
CA MET A 653 17.37 -1.20 -11.37
C MET A 653 18.69 -0.89 -12.07
N ARG A 654 18.59 -0.43 -13.31
CA ARG A 654 19.74 0.10 -14.05
C ARG A 654 19.73 1.61 -13.94
N VAL A 655 20.89 2.16 -13.60
CA VAL A 655 21.16 3.59 -13.53
C VAL A 655 22.04 3.94 -14.70
N TYR A 656 21.58 4.88 -15.53
CA TYR A 656 22.35 5.43 -16.62
C TYR A 656 22.78 6.84 -16.26
N VAL A 657 24.08 7.11 -16.34
CA VAL A 657 24.65 8.43 -16.07
C VAL A 657 25.36 8.92 -17.32
N ARG A 658 25.07 10.14 -17.75
CA ARG A 658 25.66 10.72 -18.96
C ARG A 658 27.19 10.80 -18.83
N LYS A 659 27.93 10.39 -19.86
CA LYS A 659 29.39 10.19 -19.81
C LYS A 659 30.18 11.47 -19.51
N ASP A 660 29.75 12.59 -20.08
CA ASP A 660 30.34 13.91 -19.85
C ASP A 660 30.35 14.31 -18.37
N ILE A 661 29.31 13.92 -17.62
CA ILE A 661 29.18 14.14 -16.18
C ILE A 661 29.97 13.07 -15.40
N ALA A 662 29.78 11.80 -15.76
CA ALA A 662 30.39 10.69 -15.03
C ALA A 662 31.92 10.72 -15.03
N LEU A 663 32.55 11.15 -16.12
CA LEU A 663 34.01 11.27 -16.22
C LEU A 663 34.60 12.35 -15.29
N GLN A 664 33.78 13.26 -14.78
CA GLN A 664 34.19 14.33 -13.85
C GLN A 664 34.09 13.92 -12.38
N MET A 665 33.58 12.71 -12.08
CA MET A 665 33.27 12.27 -10.72
C MET A 665 34.18 11.10 -10.30
N LEU A 666 35.03 11.33 -9.28
CA LEU A 666 36.04 10.37 -8.82
C LEU A 666 35.50 9.26 -7.90
N SER A 667 34.24 9.32 -7.46
CA SER A 667 33.71 8.41 -6.43
C SER A 667 32.20 8.16 -6.55
N PHE A 668 31.74 7.49 -7.60
CA PHE A 668 30.39 6.92 -7.59
C PHE A 668 30.28 5.84 -6.52
N SER A 669 29.24 5.92 -5.68
CA SER A 669 28.90 4.88 -4.72
C SER A 669 28.16 3.70 -5.37
N LEU A 670 27.64 3.88 -6.59
CA LEU A 670 27.13 2.83 -7.48
C LEU A 670 28.23 1.78 -7.75
N GLY A 671 28.11 0.65 -7.04
CA GLY A 671 29.14 -0.37 -6.83
C GLY A 671 29.96 -0.82 -8.06
N ARG A 672 31.27 -0.60 -7.95
CA ARG A 672 32.44 -1.43 -8.35
C ARG A 672 32.60 -1.90 -9.80
N THR A 673 31.56 -2.01 -10.63
CA THR A 673 31.66 -2.55 -11.99
C THR A 673 30.75 -1.78 -12.95
N ILE A 674 31.34 -0.91 -13.77
CA ILE A 674 30.69 -0.35 -14.96
C ILE A 674 30.36 -1.53 -15.89
N LEU A 675 29.09 -1.69 -16.27
CA LEU A 675 28.74 -2.76 -17.21
C LEU A 675 29.41 -2.47 -18.57
N PRO A 676 29.84 -3.51 -19.31
CA PRO A 676 30.48 -3.34 -20.62
C PRO A 676 29.64 -2.46 -21.54
N GLU A 677 30.20 -1.79 -22.54
CA GLU A 677 29.38 -1.02 -23.47
C GLU A 677 28.44 -1.94 -24.26
N THR A 678 27.24 -1.44 -24.58
CA THR A 678 26.38 -2.13 -25.55
C THR A 678 27.07 -2.05 -26.90
N PRO A 679 27.21 -3.17 -27.65
CA PRO A 679 27.78 -3.12 -29.00
C PRO A 679 27.03 -2.08 -29.82
N PRO A 680 27.72 -1.27 -30.65
CA PRO A 680 27.06 -0.29 -31.50
C PRO A 680 25.94 -0.99 -32.28
N SER A 681 24.75 -0.38 -32.30
CA SER A 681 23.61 -0.95 -33.02
C SER A 681 24.02 -1.17 -34.47
N VAL A 682 24.04 -2.43 -34.91
CA VAL A 682 24.30 -2.76 -36.31
C VAL A 682 23.21 -2.07 -37.13
N ASP A 683 23.60 -1.15 -38.02
CA ASP A 683 22.67 -0.57 -38.98
C ASP A 683 22.14 -1.68 -39.88
N VAL A 684 20.92 -2.11 -39.62
CA VAL A 684 20.26 -3.21 -40.32
C VAL A 684 19.99 -2.85 -41.79
N TYR A 685 19.98 -1.56 -42.12
CA TYR A 685 19.74 -1.05 -43.47
C TYR A 685 21.03 -0.85 -44.28
N ALA A 686 22.20 -0.89 -43.65
CA ALA A 686 23.49 -0.81 -44.36
C ALA A 686 23.66 -1.92 -45.41
N LYS A 687 23.00 -3.08 -45.24
CA LYS A 687 22.98 -4.17 -46.23
C LYS A 687 21.91 -4.01 -47.33
N LEU A 688 20.95 -3.12 -47.13
CA LEU A 688 19.83 -2.87 -48.03
C LEU A 688 20.01 -1.59 -48.86
N GLN A 689 20.93 -0.70 -48.44
CA GLN A 689 21.27 0.49 -49.19
C GLN A 689 21.91 0.10 -50.53
N ARG A 690 21.39 0.66 -51.62
CA ARG A 690 21.97 0.55 -52.96
C ARG A 690 22.25 1.95 -53.47
N ASP A 691 23.50 2.20 -53.82
CA ASP A 691 23.88 3.42 -54.53
C ASP A 691 23.60 3.21 -56.01
N LEU A 692 22.63 3.97 -56.55
CA LEU A 692 22.28 3.98 -57.96
C LEU A 692 22.77 5.29 -58.57
N THR A 693 23.52 5.20 -59.67
CA THR A 693 23.84 6.36 -60.50
C THR A 693 22.71 6.59 -61.49
N PRO A 694 22.19 7.83 -61.63
CA PRO A 694 21.13 8.11 -62.58
C PRO A 694 21.64 7.95 -64.02
N ASP A 695 20.91 7.20 -64.85
CA ASP A 695 21.21 7.05 -66.30
C ASP A 695 20.91 8.33 -67.10
N LEU A 696 20.04 9.20 -66.58
CA LEU A 696 19.65 10.47 -67.19
C LEU A 696 19.40 11.52 -66.09
N ILE A 697 19.98 12.71 -66.25
CA ILE A 697 19.75 13.86 -65.36
C ILE A 697 19.05 14.97 -66.17
N ILE A 698 17.84 15.33 -65.76
CA ILE A 698 17.04 16.39 -66.39
C ILE A 698 17.18 17.67 -65.56
N ASN A 699 17.91 18.66 -66.09
CA ASN A 699 18.14 19.96 -65.42
C ASN A 699 17.28 21.11 -65.97
N SER A 700 16.42 20.83 -66.96
CA SER A 700 15.54 21.81 -67.60
C SER A 700 14.18 21.90 -66.89
N GLY A 701 13.41 22.97 -67.14
CA GLY A 701 12.02 23.08 -66.69
C GLY A 701 11.76 23.73 -65.33
N GLY A 702 12.78 23.91 -64.47
CA GLY A 702 12.64 24.66 -63.20
C GLY A 702 11.59 24.07 -62.26
N LEU A 703 11.61 22.73 -62.10
CA LEU A 703 10.67 22.00 -61.26
C LEU A 703 10.77 22.46 -59.79
N LYS A 704 9.62 22.64 -59.16
CA LYS A 704 9.49 23.02 -57.75
C LYS A 704 8.67 21.95 -57.04
N THR A 705 9.33 21.22 -56.13
CA THR A 705 8.72 20.13 -55.36
C THR A 705 7.90 19.15 -56.23
N PRO A 706 8.51 18.53 -57.27
CA PRO A 706 7.80 17.54 -58.07
C PRO A 706 7.43 16.34 -57.19
N ARG A 707 6.18 15.88 -57.26
CA ARG A 707 5.69 14.80 -56.36
C ARG A 707 5.51 13.46 -57.04
N ASN A 708 5.33 13.44 -58.36
CA ASN A 708 5.06 12.21 -59.10
C ASN A 708 5.46 12.36 -60.57
N LEU A 709 5.68 11.24 -61.25
CA LEU A 709 5.92 11.19 -62.69
C LEU A 709 5.32 9.93 -63.29
N VAL A 710 5.02 9.97 -64.58
CA VAL A 710 4.59 8.81 -65.36
C VAL A 710 5.21 8.85 -66.75
N VAL A 711 5.54 7.67 -67.27
CA VAL A 711 6.08 7.53 -68.63
C VAL A 711 4.95 7.10 -69.57
N GLY A 712 4.74 7.85 -70.64
CA GLY A 712 3.79 7.55 -71.70
C GLY A 712 4.25 6.37 -72.56
N LYS A 713 3.32 5.82 -73.36
CA LYS A 713 3.62 4.69 -74.27
C LYS A 713 4.66 5.03 -75.35
N ASP A 714 4.80 6.31 -75.68
CA ASP A 714 5.78 6.86 -76.62
C ASP A 714 7.14 7.18 -75.94
N GLY A 715 7.28 6.91 -74.64
CA GLY A 715 8.46 7.23 -73.85
C GLY A 715 8.50 8.67 -73.33
N SER A 716 7.48 9.50 -73.62
CA SER A 716 7.38 10.85 -73.04
C SER A 716 7.28 10.77 -71.52
N ILE A 717 8.00 11.63 -70.79
CA ILE A 717 8.00 11.66 -69.33
C ILE A 717 7.12 12.82 -68.87
N PHE A 718 6.03 12.52 -68.17
CA PHE A 718 5.14 13.52 -67.59
C PHE A 718 5.45 13.66 -66.10
N VAL A 719 5.94 14.83 -65.71
CA VAL A 719 6.27 15.15 -64.32
C VAL A 719 5.21 16.07 -63.75
N LEU A 720 4.70 15.72 -62.57
CA LEU A 720 3.78 16.54 -61.81
C LEU A 720 4.57 17.54 -60.95
N ASP A 721 4.67 18.77 -61.44
CA ASP A 721 5.40 19.87 -60.84
C ASP A 721 4.50 20.61 -59.84
N SER A 722 4.25 19.95 -58.70
CA SER A 722 3.21 20.33 -57.74
C SER A 722 3.40 21.73 -57.17
N GLY A 723 4.65 22.16 -56.94
CA GLY A 723 4.94 23.48 -56.39
C GLY A 723 4.72 24.63 -57.37
N ASN A 724 4.65 24.33 -58.67
CA ASN A 724 4.27 25.27 -59.72
C ASN A 724 2.85 25.01 -60.26
N SER A 725 2.08 24.11 -59.64
CA SER A 725 0.71 23.76 -60.02
C SER A 725 0.55 23.44 -61.51
N ARG A 726 1.43 22.58 -62.05
CA ARG A 726 1.42 22.21 -63.47
C ARG A 726 1.91 20.80 -63.73
N VAL A 727 1.63 20.30 -64.93
CA VAL A 727 2.25 19.11 -65.50
C VAL A 727 3.29 19.55 -66.52
N VAL A 728 4.43 18.87 -66.52
CA VAL A 728 5.57 19.13 -67.40
C VAL A 728 5.86 17.87 -68.20
N LYS A 729 5.87 17.97 -69.53
CA LYS A 729 6.15 16.86 -70.44
C LYS A 729 7.56 16.99 -71.01
N TYR A 730 8.36 15.95 -70.86
CA TYR A 730 9.67 15.79 -71.49
C TYR A 730 9.64 14.68 -72.55
N ASN A 731 10.56 14.72 -73.50
CA ASN A 731 10.84 13.57 -74.36
C ASN A 731 11.69 12.52 -73.60
N PRO A 732 11.91 11.31 -74.16
CA PRO A 732 12.73 10.29 -73.51
C PRO A 732 14.17 10.73 -73.21
N GLN A 733 14.66 11.77 -73.88
CA GLN A 733 16.00 12.35 -73.71
C GLN A 733 16.04 13.46 -72.65
N GLY A 734 14.90 13.81 -72.03
CA GLY A 734 14.83 14.84 -70.98
C GLY A 734 14.69 16.28 -71.48
N GLU A 735 14.39 16.48 -72.76
CA GLU A 735 14.12 17.81 -73.32
C GLU A 735 12.66 18.19 -73.06
N LEU A 736 12.44 19.43 -72.62
CA LEU A 736 11.12 19.94 -72.29
C LEU A 736 10.27 20.14 -73.56
N LEU A 737 9.16 19.42 -73.67
CA LEU A 737 8.24 19.49 -74.81
C LEU A 737 7.06 20.42 -74.57
N ALA A 738 6.45 20.35 -73.37
CA ALA A 738 5.25 21.13 -73.07
C ALA A 738 5.04 21.30 -71.56
N THR A 739 4.30 22.34 -71.19
CA THR A 739 3.79 22.55 -69.83
C THR A 739 2.35 23.03 -69.87
N TRP A 740 1.51 22.53 -68.98
CA TRP A 740 0.15 23.02 -68.82
C TRP A 740 -0.30 22.90 -67.37
N GLY A 741 -1.26 23.73 -66.98
CA GLY A 741 -1.63 23.90 -65.58
C GLY A 741 -1.25 25.27 -65.05
N SER A 742 -2.05 25.77 -64.12
CA SER A 742 -1.77 26.98 -63.35
C SER A 742 -2.41 26.86 -61.98
N LEU A 743 -1.95 27.65 -61.00
CA LEU A 743 -2.56 27.66 -59.67
C LEU A 743 -4.03 28.10 -59.76
N THR A 744 -4.91 27.36 -59.08
CA THR A 744 -6.31 27.77 -58.92
C THR A 744 -6.38 29.10 -58.14
N PRO A 745 -7.01 30.16 -58.68
CA PRO A 745 -7.16 31.43 -57.98
C PRO A 745 -7.91 31.29 -56.66
N THR A 746 -7.45 31.99 -55.63
CA THR A 746 -8.11 32.05 -54.31
C THR A 746 -9.55 32.53 -54.43
N GLY A 747 -10.49 31.79 -53.84
CA GLY A 747 -11.91 32.11 -53.81
C GLY A 747 -12.72 31.65 -55.02
N GLN A 748 -12.12 30.94 -55.99
CA GLN A 748 -12.84 30.40 -57.14
C GLN A 748 -13.49 29.05 -56.82
N THR A 749 -14.81 29.04 -56.65
CA THR A 749 -15.63 27.81 -56.49
C THR A 749 -16.79 27.80 -57.48
N PRO A 750 -16.85 26.82 -58.42
CA PRO A 750 -15.90 25.72 -58.62
C PRO A 750 -14.61 26.16 -59.32
N ALA A 751 -13.50 25.48 -59.04
CA ALA A 751 -12.21 25.72 -59.69
C ALA A 751 -12.29 25.51 -61.22
N ALA A 752 -11.71 26.40 -62.01
CA ALA A 752 -11.72 26.28 -63.46
C ALA A 752 -10.95 25.02 -63.95
N PRO A 753 -11.40 24.34 -65.02
CA PRO A 753 -10.65 23.24 -65.65
C PRO A 753 -9.23 23.66 -66.06
N GLY A 754 -8.27 22.77 -65.91
CA GLY A 754 -6.86 23.04 -66.23
C GLY A 754 -6.11 23.90 -65.20
N THR A 755 -6.75 24.28 -64.09
CA THR A 755 -6.05 24.82 -62.90
C THR A 755 -5.84 23.73 -61.85
N PHE A 756 -4.83 23.86 -61.01
CA PHE A 756 -4.46 22.89 -59.97
C PHE A 756 -4.17 23.55 -58.63
N ASN A 757 -4.42 22.82 -57.54
CA ASN A 757 -4.06 23.19 -56.17
C ASN A 757 -3.36 21.99 -55.49
N GLU A 758 -2.03 22.10 -55.34
CA GLU A 758 -1.09 21.03 -55.03
C GLU A 758 -1.48 19.63 -55.57
N PRO A 759 -1.38 19.39 -56.87
CA PRO A 759 -1.68 18.07 -57.41
C PRO A 759 -0.60 17.07 -56.97
N TRP A 760 -0.97 15.88 -56.48
CA TRP A 760 0.00 14.92 -55.90
C TRP A 760 0.17 13.63 -56.69
N GLY A 761 -0.81 13.27 -57.53
CA GLY A 761 -0.80 12.03 -58.30
C GLY A 761 -0.97 12.28 -59.79
N ILE A 762 -0.26 11.52 -60.62
CA ILE A 762 -0.46 11.47 -62.06
C ILE A 762 -0.42 10.01 -62.54
N ALA A 763 -1.30 9.66 -63.48
CA ALA A 763 -1.35 8.34 -64.11
C ALA A 763 -1.72 8.46 -65.59
N VAL A 764 -1.35 7.46 -66.39
CA VAL A 764 -1.72 7.36 -67.81
C VAL A 764 -2.75 6.24 -67.96
N ASP A 765 -3.87 6.49 -68.65
CA ASP A 765 -4.87 5.46 -68.97
C ASP A 765 -4.50 4.61 -70.20
N GLY A 766 -5.30 3.57 -70.47
CA GLY A 766 -5.08 2.67 -71.61
C GLY A 766 -5.05 3.35 -72.99
N ASN A 767 -5.63 4.55 -73.12
CA ASN A 767 -5.68 5.33 -74.34
C ASN A 767 -4.60 6.43 -74.40
N GLY A 768 -3.73 6.51 -73.38
CA GLY A 768 -2.64 7.49 -73.30
C GLY A 768 -3.01 8.82 -72.63
N ASN A 769 -4.24 8.97 -72.14
CA ASN A 769 -4.66 10.20 -71.46
C ASN A 769 -4.12 10.26 -70.04
N LEU A 770 -3.89 11.47 -69.54
CA LEU A 770 -3.33 11.73 -68.22
C LEU A 770 -4.45 11.99 -67.22
N LEU A 771 -4.47 11.26 -66.12
CA LEU A 771 -5.30 11.53 -64.96
C LEU A 771 -4.45 12.18 -63.88
N VAL A 772 -4.83 13.37 -63.45
CA VAL A 772 -4.13 14.14 -62.42
C VAL A 772 -5.03 14.26 -61.20
N ALA A 773 -4.52 13.83 -60.04
CA ALA A 773 -5.15 14.04 -58.76
C ALA A 773 -4.87 15.45 -58.26
N ASP A 774 -5.89 16.30 -58.34
CA ASP A 774 -5.87 17.71 -57.96
C ASP A 774 -6.31 17.84 -56.48
N THR A 775 -5.37 17.51 -55.60
CA THR A 775 -5.58 17.14 -54.19
C THR A 775 -6.44 18.12 -53.42
N TRP A 776 -6.12 19.42 -53.47
CA TRP A 776 -6.84 20.44 -52.71
C TRP A 776 -8.02 21.07 -53.44
N ASN A 777 -8.23 20.72 -54.71
CA ASN A 777 -9.49 20.99 -55.39
C ASN A 777 -10.46 19.80 -55.31
N HIS A 778 -10.08 18.74 -54.60
CA HIS A 778 -10.91 17.55 -54.34
C HIS A 778 -11.46 16.90 -55.62
N ARG A 779 -10.65 16.87 -56.68
CA ARG A 779 -11.06 16.33 -57.99
C ARG A 779 -9.93 15.57 -58.67
N ILE A 780 -10.31 14.75 -59.64
CA ILE A 780 -9.43 14.17 -60.64
C ILE A 780 -9.72 14.87 -61.97
N GLN A 781 -8.68 15.32 -62.65
CA GLN A 781 -8.78 15.91 -63.99
C GLN A 781 -8.12 14.99 -65.02
N LYS A 782 -8.78 14.83 -66.18
CA LYS A 782 -8.29 14.04 -67.30
C LYS A 782 -7.88 14.95 -68.46
N PHE A 783 -6.69 14.74 -68.99
CA PHE A 783 -6.10 15.48 -70.11
C PHE A 783 -5.67 14.53 -71.22
N ASP A 784 -5.67 15.00 -72.46
CA ASP A 784 -4.99 14.29 -73.55
C ASP A 784 -3.45 14.39 -73.41
N PRO A 785 -2.66 13.62 -74.18
CA PRO A 785 -1.19 13.66 -74.13
C PRO A 785 -0.55 15.03 -74.48
N ASN A 786 -1.34 15.97 -75.00
CA ASN A 786 -0.92 17.33 -75.37
C ASN A 786 -1.35 18.37 -74.32
N GLY A 787 -1.96 17.92 -73.21
CA GLY A 787 -2.37 18.80 -72.12
C GLY A 787 -3.74 19.45 -72.30
N LYS A 788 -4.53 19.04 -73.30
CA LYS A 788 -5.90 19.52 -73.47
C LYS A 788 -6.81 18.85 -72.44
N PHE A 789 -7.55 19.65 -71.68
CA PHE A 789 -8.54 19.15 -70.74
C PHE A 789 -9.65 18.37 -71.46
N LEU A 790 -10.00 17.19 -70.95
CA LEU A 790 -11.04 16.31 -71.50
C LEU A 790 -12.25 16.21 -70.57
N SER A 791 -12.03 15.90 -69.29
CA SER A 791 -13.10 15.71 -68.31
C SER A 791 -12.57 15.81 -66.88
N GLN A 792 -13.47 15.95 -65.89
CA GLN A 792 -13.12 15.92 -64.47
C GLN A 792 -14.20 15.23 -63.63
N TRP A 793 -13.82 14.71 -62.46
CA TRP A 793 -14.73 14.10 -61.49
C TRP A 793 -14.31 14.44 -60.06
N GLY A 794 -15.28 14.52 -59.15
CA GLY A 794 -15.06 14.86 -57.74
C GLY A 794 -15.29 16.33 -57.43
N VAL A 795 -15.76 16.58 -56.20
CA VAL A 795 -15.93 17.88 -55.55
C VAL A 795 -15.63 17.71 -54.06
N ALA A 796 -15.43 18.81 -53.33
CA ALA A 796 -15.32 18.76 -51.87
C ALA A 796 -16.58 18.13 -51.26
N GLY A 797 -16.42 17.17 -50.35
CA GLY A 797 -17.55 16.54 -49.66
C GLY A 797 -18.29 17.55 -48.80
N THR A 798 -19.60 17.70 -48.97
CA THR A 798 -20.46 18.46 -48.06
C THR A 798 -20.91 17.53 -46.95
N ALA A 799 -20.41 17.75 -45.73
CA ALA A 799 -20.82 16.99 -44.55
C ALA A 799 -22.31 17.22 -44.24
N ASN A 800 -23.17 16.32 -44.74
CA ASN A 800 -24.53 16.12 -44.25
C ASN A 800 -24.85 14.65 -43.96
N GLU A 801 -23.85 13.76 -43.98
CA GLU A 801 -24.00 12.41 -43.45
C GLU A 801 -22.80 12.13 -42.52
N GLY A 802 -23.12 12.06 -41.24
CA GLY A 802 -22.19 12.26 -40.14
C GLY A 802 -21.25 11.10 -39.82
N LEU A 803 -20.14 11.49 -39.20
CA LEU A 803 -19.46 10.78 -38.12
C LEU A 803 -19.08 11.82 -37.06
#